data_AF-A0ABD0YK87-F1
#
_entry.id   AF-A0ABD0YK87-F1
#
_cell.length_a   1.000
_cell.length_b   1.000
_cell.length_c   1.000
_cell.angle_alpha   90.00
_cell.angle_beta   90.00
_cell.angle_gamma   90.00
#
_symmetry.space_group_name_H-M   'P 1'
#
loop_
_entity.id
_entity.type
_entity.pdbx_description
1 polymer ?
#
loop_
_entity_poly.entity_id
_entity_poly.type
_entity_poly.pdbx_seq_one_letter_code
_entity_poly.pdbx_strand_id
1 'polypeptide(L)'
;MPKQKKVPVEDLIVPPQDNRIVGTIFMCQMTAVLSCVALVYLSVAIYIPSIRAFESGIGEDPVMCTTSRTVVTDNCDWGSCGEWCLSKTSGPCSQIYVSLRNNGSDLLFVNCTNTANKTCYGIDQENAKKYRCIADECRNLTGTFNCSSINKGSCINITDAFECVFKTTDPPIKCSGRRGKINCIDLEGLQSCNRGTCERIRTPYNCDRRCVDIPTRNKNVILLSGDKAYLSQCQKVFVKDTDQEVWSENQDNVLMASCYNVEIAGMGMVGVDCINGTLLDKNMLTDLANFTYLNYLSVINTNLMDEKRLVAPPEMDLLIANESKLMINMEGCVNTLRDECKDFLKEYGKDGTDHNARGRFPCYYAEHNTEIVVARFNLETTYKEFMFASVVPSVLFVVSCLTLILCQRTVVVGDDAKMRFKKRGSGGDSRQDKENSVGDTGETAIMGANTEGNLLAGVSVDALMEKAKFYTSLCLGTTAILSVFGFLFLIPFVVDPAISTILADYEPVPVTCVTVDHVYTEGLSNCSWASCREGCTTAALRCHQILVNYTKLPFHEWQKANINLESIEWDVGETRFYINTEGCGYPPRVNCTEFAKQYSALHTPFPCYYSRTYPNTVVARYSWEDNLRHLILSLIVPNVLFGVSIGVLSYWYCPGCNRGRCPIDKTSYGEKFNSKDE
;
A
#
# COMPACT_ATOMS: atom_id res chain seq x y z
N MET A 1 -5.97 38.40 -77.12
CA MET A 1 -5.78 37.71 -75.83
C MET A 1 -7.01 37.96 -74.96
N PRO A 2 -7.89 36.97 -74.74
CA PRO A 2 -8.98 37.15 -73.78
C PRO A 2 -8.46 36.84 -72.38
N LYS A 3 -8.70 37.76 -71.45
CA LYS A 3 -8.37 37.62 -70.03
C LYS A 3 -9.12 36.42 -69.45
N GLN A 4 -8.41 35.44 -68.93
CA GLN A 4 -8.99 34.41 -68.06
C GLN A 4 -9.64 35.11 -66.86
N LYS A 5 -10.96 34.94 -66.72
CA LYS A 5 -11.67 35.22 -65.48
C LYS A 5 -11.07 34.32 -64.40
N LYS A 6 -10.49 34.92 -63.35
CA LYS A 6 -10.14 34.18 -62.13
C LYS A 6 -11.44 33.66 -61.53
N VAL A 7 -11.57 32.34 -61.46
CA VAL A 7 -12.56 31.67 -60.62
C VAL A 7 -12.21 32.03 -59.17
N PRO A 8 -13.16 32.55 -58.36
CA PRO A 8 -12.88 32.79 -56.94
C PRO A 8 -12.55 31.44 -56.29
N VAL A 9 -11.49 31.42 -55.48
CA VAL A 9 -11.21 30.29 -54.59
C VAL A 9 -12.36 30.29 -53.58
N GLU A 10 -13.25 29.31 -53.70
CA GLU A 10 -14.25 29.04 -52.68
C GLU A 10 -13.48 28.65 -51.41
N ASP A 11 -13.47 29.58 -50.45
CA ASP A 11 -13.03 29.26 -49.10
C ASP A 11 -13.91 28.11 -48.59
N LEU A 12 -13.29 26.96 -48.33
CA LEU A 12 -13.85 25.86 -47.54
C LEU A 12 -14.11 26.37 -46.12
N ILE A 13 -15.15 27.19 -45.98
CA ILE A 13 -15.83 27.41 -44.71
C ILE A 13 -16.66 26.15 -44.50
N VAL A 14 -16.08 25.24 -43.72
CA VAL A 14 -16.83 24.16 -43.08
C VAL A 14 -18.07 24.82 -42.46
N PRO A 15 -19.29 24.47 -42.91
CA PRO A 15 -20.47 25.07 -42.31
C PRO A 15 -20.45 24.75 -40.81
N PRO A 16 -20.74 25.72 -39.92
CA PRO A 16 -20.71 25.49 -38.48
C PRO A 16 -21.59 24.29 -38.18
N GLN A 17 -20.95 23.19 -37.74
CA GLN A 17 -21.69 22.04 -37.26
C GLN A 17 -22.46 22.47 -36.02
N ASP A 18 -23.59 21.81 -35.75
CA ASP A 18 -24.30 22.06 -34.50
C ASP A 18 -23.43 21.55 -33.35
N ASN A 19 -22.70 22.48 -32.72
CA ASN A 19 -21.76 22.22 -31.63
C ASN A 19 -22.40 21.40 -30.51
N ARG A 20 -23.74 21.46 -30.37
CA ARG A 20 -24.48 20.68 -29.37
C ARG A 20 -24.51 19.18 -29.70
N ILE A 21 -24.74 18.81 -30.95
CA ILE A 21 -24.82 17.41 -31.38
C ILE A 21 -23.42 16.78 -31.35
N VAL A 22 -22.44 17.47 -31.92
CA VAL A 22 -21.04 17.01 -31.97
C VAL A 22 -20.47 16.93 -30.55
N GLY A 23 -20.72 17.95 -29.72
CA GLY A 23 -20.31 17.96 -28.32
C GLY A 23 -20.95 16.83 -27.50
N THR A 24 -22.22 16.51 -27.74
CA THR A 24 -22.91 15.40 -27.04
C THR A 24 -22.32 14.05 -27.43
N ILE A 25 -22.08 13.80 -28.73
CA ILE A 25 -21.44 12.55 -29.20
C ILE A 25 -20.04 12.41 -28.62
N PHE A 26 -19.25 13.49 -28.65
CA PHE A 26 -17.89 13.50 -28.11
C PHE A 26 -17.88 13.23 -26.59
N MET A 27 -18.75 13.89 -25.83
CA MET A 27 -18.86 13.67 -24.39
C MET A 27 -19.30 12.24 -24.07
N CYS A 28 -20.31 11.69 -24.76
CA CYS A 28 -20.73 10.31 -24.56
C CYS A 28 -19.64 9.30 -24.95
N GLN A 29 -18.88 9.54 -26.02
CA GLN A 29 -17.73 8.71 -26.39
C GLN A 29 -16.63 8.75 -25.33
N MET A 30 -16.29 9.95 -24.84
CA MET A 30 -15.30 10.13 -23.79
C MET A 30 -15.75 9.44 -22.49
N THR A 31 -17.00 9.60 -22.07
CA THR A 31 -17.54 8.93 -20.88
C THR A 31 -17.57 7.42 -21.02
N ALA A 32 -17.91 6.88 -22.20
CA ALA A 32 -17.89 5.44 -22.44
C ALA A 32 -16.47 4.85 -22.33
N VAL A 33 -15.47 5.52 -22.93
CA VAL A 33 -14.07 5.08 -22.86
C VAL A 33 -13.54 5.19 -21.43
N LEU A 34 -13.76 6.31 -20.75
CA LEU A 34 -13.34 6.51 -19.36
C LEU A 34 -13.98 5.49 -18.42
N SER A 35 -15.26 5.19 -18.58
CA SER A 35 -15.96 4.21 -17.76
C SER A 35 -15.43 2.79 -17.98
N CYS A 36 -15.13 2.42 -19.22
CA CYS A 36 -14.53 1.12 -19.53
C CYS A 36 -13.13 0.99 -18.90
N VAL A 37 -12.30 2.03 -19.01
CA VAL A 37 -10.96 2.03 -18.39
C VAL A 37 -11.07 1.99 -16.87
N ALA A 38 -11.98 2.76 -16.29
CA ALA A 38 -12.23 2.77 -14.84
C ALA A 38 -12.63 1.38 -14.34
N LEU A 39 -13.50 0.66 -15.03
CA LEU A 39 -13.88 -0.71 -14.65
C LEU A 39 -12.68 -1.66 -14.61
N VAL A 40 -11.79 -1.60 -15.61
CA VAL A 40 -10.57 -2.43 -15.63
C VAL A 40 -9.64 -2.07 -14.48
N TYR A 41 -9.42 -0.78 -14.22
CA TYR A 41 -8.52 -0.35 -13.14
C TYR A 41 -9.08 -0.69 -11.75
N LEU A 42 -10.36 -0.39 -11.52
CA LEU A 42 -11.06 -0.66 -10.26
C LEU A 42 -11.22 -2.17 -10.02
N SER A 43 -11.18 -3.00 -11.07
CA SER A 43 -11.15 -4.46 -10.91
C SER A 43 -9.93 -4.93 -10.13
N VAL A 44 -8.75 -4.37 -10.42
CA VAL A 44 -7.49 -4.72 -9.73
C VAL A 44 -7.39 -3.99 -8.39
N ALA A 45 -7.76 -2.71 -8.36
CA ALA A 45 -7.55 -1.86 -7.18
C ALA A 45 -8.58 -2.09 -6.06
N ILE A 46 -9.84 -2.41 -6.39
CA ILE A 46 -10.94 -2.50 -5.40
C ILE A 46 -11.62 -3.86 -5.46
N TYR A 47 -11.96 -4.37 -6.65
CA TYR A 47 -12.80 -5.56 -6.78
C TYR A 47 -12.11 -6.83 -6.24
N ILE A 48 -10.86 -7.09 -6.64
CA ILE A 48 -10.08 -8.24 -6.16
C ILE A 48 -9.85 -8.16 -4.64
N PRO A 49 -9.35 -7.05 -4.06
CA PRO A 49 -9.19 -6.94 -2.61
C PRO A 49 -10.51 -7.07 -1.83
N SER A 50 -11.61 -6.49 -2.33
CA SER A 50 -12.92 -6.56 -1.67
C SER A 50 -13.46 -7.98 -1.63
N ILE A 51 -13.36 -8.73 -2.73
CA ILE A 51 -13.79 -10.14 -2.77
C ILE A 51 -12.97 -10.96 -1.77
N ARG A 52 -11.65 -10.76 -1.72
CA ARG A 52 -10.81 -11.43 -0.71
C ARG A 52 -11.21 -11.08 0.71
N ALA A 53 -11.60 -9.83 0.98
CA ALA A 53 -12.09 -9.42 2.28
C ALA A 53 -13.41 -10.13 2.63
N PHE A 54 -14.34 -10.26 1.68
CA PHE A 54 -15.60 -10.99 1.89
C PHE A 54 -15.38 -12.50 2.10
N GLU A 55 -14.41 -13.10 1.41
CA GLU A 55 -14.06 -14.52 1.55
C GLU A 55 -13.14 -14.81 2.74
N SER A 56 -12.58 -13.78 3.38
CA SER A 56 -11.60 -13.95 4.47
C SER A 56 -12.16 -14.60 5.73
N GLY A 57 -13.48 -14.57 5.93
CA GLY A 57 -14.14 -15.09 7.13
C GLY A 57 -13.73 -14.41 8.43
N ILE A 58 -13.20 -13.19 8.36
CA ILE A 58 -12.85 -12.36 9.52
C ILE A 58 -14.13 -11.76 10.11
N GLY A 59 -14.30 -11.87 11.42
CA GLY A 59 -15.44 -11.28 12.13
C GLY A 59 -15.42 -9.74 12.14
N GLU A 60 -16.60 -9.12 12.15
CA GLU A 60 -16.74 -7.66 12.27
C GLU A 60 -16.56 -7.16 13.71
N ASP A 61 -16.79 -8.03 14.70
CA ASP A 61 -16.60 -7.70 16.10
C ASP A 61 -15.13 -7.85 16.49
N PRO A 62 -14.47 -6.78 16.97
CA PRO A 62 -13.08 -6.86 17.38
C PRO A 62 -12.94 -7.64 18.68
N VAL A 63 -11.87 -8.43 18.73
CA VAL A 63 -11.35 -9.05 19.95
C VAL A 63 -10.10 -8.33 20.41
N MET A 64 -9.52 -8.72 21.55
CA MET A 64 -8.34 -8.06 22.08
C MET A 64 -7.07 -8.82 21.75
N CYS A 65 -6.08 -8.09 21.25
CA CYS A 65 -4.72 -8.56 21.04
C CYS A 65 -3.77 -7.92 22.05
N THR A 66 -2.88 -8.73 22.61
CA THR A 66 -1.75 -8.25 23.42
C THR A 66 -0.45 -8.59 22.71
N THR A 67 0.46 -7.62 22.52
CA THR A 67 1.77 -7.88 21.90
C THR A 67 2.64 -8.76 22.79
N SER A 68 3.09 -9.89 22.25
CA SER A 68 3.90 -10.87 22.96
C SER A 68 5.40 -10.68 22.69
N ARG A 69 5.78 -10.49 21.42
CA ARG A 69 7.15 -10.21 20.99
C ARG A 69 7.20 -9.40 19.69
N THR A 70 8.22 -8.57 19.56
CA THR A 70 8.54 -7.87 18.31
C THR A 70 9.94 -8.26 17.87
N VAL A 71 10.08 -8.75 16.63
CA VAL A 71 11.36 -9.24 16.10
C VAL A 71 11.67 -8.53 14.79
N VAL A 72 12.90 -8.04 14.66
CA VAL A 72 13.40 -7.48 13.40
C VAL A 72 14.30 -8.53 12.75
N THR A 73 13.96 -8.94 11.52
CA THR A 73 14.69 -9.97 10.76
C THR A 73 15.17 -9.40 9.43
N ASP A 74 16.42 -9.69 9.05
CA ASP A 74 17.04 -9.17 7.81
C ASP A 74 16.50 -9.79 6.52
N ASN A 75 15.93 -11.00 6.61
CA ASN A 75 15.30 -11.70 5.49
C ASN A 75 13.91 -12.14 5.92
N CYS A 76 12.89 -11.57 5.29
CA CYS A 76 11.52 -11.73 5.70
C CYS A 76 10.70 -12.52 4.69
N ASP A 77 10.09 -13.61 5.19
CA ASP A 77 9.00 -14.28 4.48
C ASP A 77 7.68 -13.48 4.58
N TRP A 78 7.51 -12.75 5.69
CA TRP A 78 6.38 -11.87 5.96
C TRP A 78 6.81 -10.74 6.90
N GLY A 79 6.09 -9.61 6.86
CA GLY A 79 6.25 -8.49 7.79
C GLY A 79 4.89 -7.96 8.22
N SER A 80 4.83 -7.34 9.40
CA SER A 80 3.58 -6.81 9.96
C SER A 80 3.09 -5.56 9.23
N CYS A 81 4.01 -4.78 8.67
CA CYS A 81 3.70 -3.63 7.83
C CYS A 81 4.85 -3.38 6.83
N GLY A 82 4.53 -3.32 5.55
CA GLY A 82 5.43 -2.88 4.48
C GLY A 82 4.95 -1.61 3.81
N GLU A 83 5.87 -0.68 3.53
CA GLU A 83 5.60 0.44 2.64
C GLU A 83 5.65 -0.07 1.19
N TRP A 84 4.63 0.23 0.40
CA TRP A 84 4.42 -0.20 -0.99
C TRP A 84 4.08 -1.69 -1.19
N CYS A 85 2.80 -1.95 -1.47
CA CYS A 85 2.25 -3.29 -1.64
C CYS A 85 2.65 -4.00 -2.95
N LEU A 86 3.19 -3.28 -3.93
CA LEU A 86 3.54 -3.85 -5.25
C LEU A 86 4.89 -4.56 -5.25
N SER A 87 5.79 -4.18 -4.35
CA SER A 87 7.10 -4.81 -4.19
C SER A 87 7.06 -5.83 -3.06
N LYS A 88 7.59 -7.04 -3.30
CA LYS A 88 7.96 -7.91 -2.19
C LYS A 88 9.03 -7.20 -1.37
N THR A 89 8.84 -7.14 -0.05
CA THR A 89 9.82 -6.57 0.88
C THR A 89 11.13 -7.34 0.81
N SER A 90 12.10 -6.82 0.08
CA SER A 90 13.48 -7.29 0.10
C SER A 90 14.27 -6.43 1.10
N GLY A 91 14.64 -7.00 2.24
CA GLY A 91 15.39 -6.31 3.29
C GLY A 91 14.87 -6.60 4.71
N PRO A 92 15.39 -5.88 5.72
CA PRO A 92 14.98 -6.07 7.10
C PRO A 92 13.53 -5.65 7.31
N CYS A 93 12.75 -6.49 7.96
CA CYS A 93 11.36 -6.19 8.33
C CYS A 93 11.08 -6.50 9.79
N SER A 94 10.02 -5.88 10.31
CA SER A 94 9.53 -6.11 11.68
C SER A 94 8.35 -7.09 11.66
N GLN A 95 8.44 -8.11 12.51
CA GLN A 95 7.43 -9.12 12.74
C GLN A 95 6.89 -8.99 14.16
N ILE A 96 5.61 -8.63 14.28
CA ILE A 96 4.91 -8.50 15.55
C ILE A 96 4.08 -9.76 15.76
N TYR A 97 4.32 -10.42 16.90
CA TYR A 97 3.52 -11.52 17.37
C TYR A 97 2.63 -11.04 18.51
N VAL A 98 1.38 -11.51 18.50
CA VAL A 98 0.37 -11.13 19.50
C VAL A 98 -0.32 -12.36 20.05
N SER A 99 -0.74 -12.29 21.31
CA SER A 99 -1.66 -13.24 21.92
C SER A 99 -3.10 -12.74 21.72
N LEU A 100 -3.92 -13.59 21.12
CA LEU A 100 -5.31 -13.33 20.80
C LEU A 100 -6.20 -13.78 21.96
N ARG A 101 -7.09 -12.91 22.44
CA ARG A 101 -8.05 -13.24 23.51
C ARG A 101 -9.42 -12.62 23.29
N ASN A 102 -10.43 -13.23 23.88
CA ASN A 102 -11.77 -12.65 23.97
C ASN A 102 -11.77 -11.37 24.82
N ASN A 103 -12.79 -10.54 24.60
CA ASN A 103 -13.03 -9.33 25.37
C ASN A 103 -13.32 -9.69 26.84
N GLY A 104 -12.77 -8.90 27.76
CA GLY A 104 -13.02 -8.96 29.19
C GLY A 104 -14.33 -8.29 29.55
N SER A 105 -14.43 -7.81 30.79
CA SER A 105 -15.66 -7.20 31.30
C SER A 105 -15.55 -5.68 31.35
N ASP A 106 -16.61 -4.99 30.93
CA ASP A 106 -16.74 -3.55 31.17
C ASP A 106 -17.28 -3.29 32.58
N LEU A 107 -16.61 -2.40 33.31
CA LEU A 107 -16.91 -2.10 34.72
C LEU A 107 -17.26 -0.63 34.91
N LEU A 108 -18.37 -0.38 35.61
CA LEU A 108 -18.84 0.95 35.96
C LEU A 108 -18.61 1.21 37.45
N PHE A 109 -17.81 2.22 37.75
CA PHE A 109 -17.48 2.66 39.09
C PHE A 109 -18.28 3.92 39.44
N VAL A 110 -19.07 3.85 40.51
CA VAL A 110 -20.06 4.89 40.85
C VAL A 110 -19.65 5.63 42.13
N ASN A 111 -19.92 6.94 42.14
CA ASN A 111 -19.67 7.85 43.25
C ASN A 111 -18.18 7.85 43.67
N CYS A 112 -17.32 8.03 42.68
CA CYS A 112 -15.88 8.07 42.84
C CYS A 112 -15.42 9.49 43.21
N THR A 113 -14.67 9.57 44.31
CA THR A 113 -14.08 10.81 44.82
C THR A 113 -12.56 10.68 44.87
N ASN A 114 -11.88 11.83 44.92
CA ASN A 114 -10.42 11.89 45.08
C ASN A 114 -9.69 11.05 44.00
N THR A 115 -10.08 11.19 42.74
CA THR A 115 -9.45 10.47 41.63
C THR A 115 -8.06 11.02 41.35
N ALA A 116 -7.06 10.15 41.26
CA ALA A 116 -5.69 10.47 40.88
C ALA A 116 -5.28 9.54 39.73
N ASN A 117 -4.64 10.08 38.71
CA ASN A 117 -4.01 9.30 37.66
C ASN A 117 -2.50 9.57 37.65
N LYS A 118 -1.72 8.51 37.44
CA LYS A 118 -0.26 8.63 37.26
C LYS A 118 0.15 7.85 36.03
N THR A 119 0.76 8.55 35.08
CA THR A 119 1.39 7.98 33.89
C THR A 119 2.84 7.64 34.21
N CYS A 120 3.20 6.37 34.22
CA CYS A 120 4.55 5.90 34.37
C CYS A 120 5.17 5.72 32.98
N TYR A 121 5.66 6.82 32.39
CA TYR A 121 6.32 6.76 31.09
C TYR A 121 7.58 5.88 31.15
N GLY A 122 7.76 4.97 30.18
CA GLY A 122 9.08 4.47 29.87
C GLY A 122 9.84 5.42 28.96
N ILE A 123 11.01 4.99 28.49
CA ILE A 123 11.88 5.82 27.65
C ILE A 123 11.45 5.70 26.19
N ASP A 124 11.06 6.81 25.60
CA ASP A 124 10.93 6.92 24.15
C ASP A 124 12.35 7.07 23.54
N GLN A 125 12.91 5.97 23.05
CA GLN A 125 14.28 5.93 22.53
C GLN A 125 14.51 6.87 21.32
N GLU A 126 13.45 7.25 20.60
CA GLU A 126 13.56 8.15 19.44
C GLU A 126 13.67 9.61 19.87
N ASN A 127 12.83 10.03 20.80
CA ASN A 127 12.77 11.41 21.31
C ASN A 127 13.77 11.69 22.44
N ALA A 128 14.29 10.64 23.08
CA ALA A 128 15.27 10.79 24.15
C ALA A 128 16.55 11.46 23.64
N LYS A 129 17.09 12.36 24.44
CA LYS A 129 18.34 13.07 24.13
C LYS A 129 19.48 12.06 24.02
N LYS A 130 20.01 11.91 22.80
CA LYS A 130 21.17 11.07 22.48
C LYS A 130 22.45 11.87 22.66
N TYR A 131 23.26 11.48 23.64
CA TYR A 131 24.60 12.04 23.88
C TYR A 131 25.59 11.31 22.99
N ARG A 132 26.16 11.99 22.00
CA ARG A 132 27.17 11.39 21.13
C ARG A 132 28.49 11.71 21.81
N CYS A 133 29.19 10.72 22.35
CA CYS A 133 30.45 10.92 23.08
C CYS A 133 31.61 11.37 22.17
N ILE A 134 31.44 12.51 21.50
CA ILE A 134 32.30 13.21 20.57
C ILE A 134 32.43 14.65 21.11
N ALA A 135 33.62 15.24 21.08
CA ALA A 135 33.87 16.64 21.44
C ALA A 135 33.33 17.09 22.82
N ASP A 136 33.69 16.38 23.90
CA ASP A 136 33.40 16.72 25.30
C ASP A 136 31.94 16.65 25.78
N GLU A 137 30.97 16.19 24.97
CA GLU A 137 29.57 16.03 25.41
C GLU A 137 29.42 15.08 26.62
N CYS A 138 30.32 14.10 26.78
CA CYS A 138 30.26 13.08 27.83
C CYS A 138 31.06 13.41 29.11
N ARG A 139 31.60 14.63 29.24
CA ARG A 139 32.44 15.04 30.38
C ARG A 139 31.68 15.14 31.71
N ASN A 140 30.38 15.42 31.67
CA ASN A 140 29.53 15.65 32.84
C ASN A 140 28.39 14.64 32.99
N LEU A 141 28.44 13.50 32.29
CA LEU A 141 27.42 12.46 32.43
C LEU A 141 27.39 11.95 33.88
N THR A 142 26.21 12.04 34.48
CA THR A 142 25.94 11.57 35.84
C THR A 142 24.58 10.87 35.82
N GLY A 143 24.55 9.63 36.29
CA GLY A 143 23.39 8.75 36.20
C GLY A 143 23.66 7.48 35.39
N THR A 144 22.60 6.75 35.09
CA THR A 144 22.64 5.52 34.30
C THR A 144 22.32 5.81 32.84
N PHE A 145 23.12 5.23 31.94
CA PHE A 145 23.01 5.44 30.50
C PHE A 145 22.97 4.09 29.77
N ASN A 146 22.19 4.01 28.69
CA ASN A 146 22.23 2.90 27.75
C ASN A 146 22.96 3.36 26.48
N CYS A 147 24.11 2.76 26.18
CA CYS A 147 24.99 3.17 25.09
C CYS A 147 25.05 2.12 23.98
N SER A 148 25.03 2.58 22.72
CA SER A 148 25.17 1.72 21.54
C SER A 148 26.49 1.99 20.81
N SER A 149 27.26 0.93 20.59
CA SER A 149 28.52 0.94 19.82
C SER A 149 28.28 1.24 18.33
N ILE A 150 27.14 0.81 17.78
CA ILE A 150 26.74 0.98 16.36
C ILE A 150 26.69 2.46 15.96
N ASN A 151 26.27 3.34 16.86
CA ASN A 151 26.15 4.79 16.62
C ASN A 151 27.32 5.60 17.19
N LYS A 152 28.56 5.06 17.17
CA LYS A 152 29.78 5.71 17.67
C LYS A 152 29.71 6.13 19.15
N GLY A 153 29.21 5.24 20.02
CA GLY A 153 29.11 5.50 21.46
C GLY A 153 27.99 6.49 21.82
N SER A 154 26.85 6.40 21.12
CA SER A 154 25.67 7.20 21.44
C SER A 154 25.00 6.65 22.70
N CYS A 155 24.87 7.49 23.74
CA CYS A 155 24.30 7.12 25.03
C CYS A 155 22.95 7.83 25.26
N ILE A 156 21.98 7.11 25.81
CA ILE A 156 20.66 7.63 26.21
C ILE A 156 20.61 7.66 27.74
N ASN A 157 20.23 8.78 28.34
CA ASN A 157 20.05 8.88 29.79
C ASN A 157 18.79 8.12 30.20
N ILE A 158 18.93 7.15 31.10
CA ILE A 158 17.82 6.34 31.59
C ILE A 158 17.47 6.57 33.06
N THR A 159 18.24 7.42 33.76
CA THR A 159 18.17 7.66 35.22
C THR A 159 16.82 8.17 35.72
N ASP A 160 16.09 8.91 34.87
CA ASP A 160 14.81 9.51 35.25
C ASP A 160 13.65 8.52 35.17
N ALA A 161 13.76 7.52 34.29
CA ALA A 161 12.72 6.52 34.07
C ALA A 161 12.99 5.18 34.77
N PHE A 162 14.26 4.86 35.04
CA PHE A 162 14.67 3.57 35.59
C PHE A 162 15.60 3.71 36.80
N GLU A 163 15.40 2.79 37.75
CA GLU A 163 16.30 2.55 38.87
C GLU A 163 16.90 1.14 38.73
N CYS A 164 18.20 1.08 38.45
CA CYS A 164 18.91 -0.17 38.25
C CYS A 164 19.69 -0.60 39.49
N VAL A 165 19.41 -1.81 39.97
CA VAL A 165 20.14 -2.47 41.05
C VAL A 165 21.13 -3.47 40.45
N PHE A 166 22.42 -3.31 40.76
CA PHE A 166 23.50 -4.13 40.20
C PHE A 166 24.59 -4.39 41.25
N LYS A 167 25.32 -5.51 41.09
CA LYS A 167 26.39 -5.94 42.02
C LYS A 167 27.79 -5.90 41.42
N THR A 168 27.90 -6.01 40.10
CA THR A 168 29.17 -6.16 39.38
C THR A 168 29.30 -5.11 38.30
N THR A 169 30.39 -4.34 38.34
CA THR A 169 30.74 -3.35 37.33
C THR A 169 32.15 -3.60 36.77
N ASP A 170 32.37 -3.18 35.53
CA ASP A 170 33.70 -3.13 34.94
C ASP A 170 34.54 -1.98 35.53
N PRO A 171 35.88 -2.02 35.38
CA PRO A 171 36.74 -0.95 35.83
C PRO A 171 36.32 0.42 35.23
N PRO A 172 36.33 1.50 36.04
CA PRO A 172 35.87 2.81 35.60
C PRO A 172 36.72 3.40 34.48
N ILE A 173 36.06 3.86 33.42
CA ILE A 173 36.65 4.59 32.30
C ILE A 173 36.33 6.07 32.45
N LYS A 174 37.36 6.93 32.33
CA LYS A 174 37.18 8.40 32.37
C LYS A 174 36.97 8.95 30.96
N CYS A 175 35.82 9.59 30.74
CA CYS A 175 35.46 10.27 29.49
C CYS A 175 36.03 11.70 29.35
N SER A 176 36.94 12.11 30.23
CA SER A 176 37.62 13.42 30.16
C SER A 176 38.97 13.31 29.44
N GLY A 177 39.12 13.99 28.30
CA GLY A 177 40.39 14.05 27.59
C GLY A 177 41.44 14.87 28.35
N ARG A 178 42.60 14.27 28.69
CA ARG A 178 43.82 15.03 28.99
C ARG A 178 44.81 15.08 27.82
N ARG A 179 44.61 14.29 26.75
CA ARG A 179 45.55 14.17 25.60
C ARG A 179 44.90 13.82 24.25
N GLY A 180 43.69 14.31 23.96
CA GLY A 180 43.09 14.20 22.62
C GLY A 180 42.63 12.81 22.15
N LYS A 181 42.71 11.76 22.96
CA LYS A 181 42.01 10.48 22.72
C LYS A 181 40.76 10.42 23.59
N ILE A 182 39.58 10.43 22.96
CA ILE A 182 38.30 10.21 23.64
C ILE A 182 38.12 8.69 23.74
N ASN A 183 38.24 8.14 24.95
CA ASN A 183 38.13 6.68 25.17
C ASN A 183 36.68 6.19 25.28
N CYS A 184 35.69 7.08 25.16
CA CYS A 184 34.28 6.76 25.37
C CYS A 184 33.49 6.51 24.08
N ILE A 185 34.21 6.37 22.95
CA ILE A 185 33.61 5.95 21.66
C ILE A 185 33.17 4.47 21.72
N ASP A 186 33.82 3.67 22.55
CA ASP A 186 33.56 2.22 22.70
C ASP A 186 32.61 1.90 23.87
N LEU A 187 31.89 2.89 24.41
CA LEU A 187 30.87 2.64 25.44
C LEU A 187 29.71 1.86 24.82
N GLU A 188 29.38 0.73 25.44
CA GLU A 188 28.33 -0.17 24.98
C GLU A 188 27.58 -0.77 26.17
N GLY A 189 26.27 -0.95 26.02
CA GLY A 189 25.37 -1.49 27.03
C GLY A 189 25.05 -0.48 28.14
N LEU A 190 24.62 -0.99 29.29
CA LEU A 190 24.32 -0.18 30.46
C LEU A 190 25.59 0.31 31.16
N GLN A 191 25.65 1.62 31.38
CA GLN A 191 26.76 2.34 31.98
C GLN A 191 26.27 3.15 33.19
N SER A 192 26.96 3.02 34.32
CA SER A 192 26.78 3.90 35.48
C SER A 192 27.86 4.97 35.43
N CYS A 193 27.47 6.22 35.21
CA CYS A 193 28.39 7.35 35.09
C CYS A 193 28.28 8.29 36.29
N ASN A 194 29.42 8.76 36.80
CA ASN A 194 29.49 9.81 37.80
C ASN A 194 30.53 10.86 37.34
N ARG A 195 30.04 12.06 37.01
CA ARG A 195 30.87 13.19 36.53
C ARG A 195 31.83 12.77 35.40
N GLY A 196 31.31 12.03 34.43
CA GLY A 196 32.08 11.57 33.26
C GLY A 196 33.06 10.41 33.53
N THR A 197 33.02 9.79 34.71
CA THR A 197 33.65 8.48 34.96
C THR A 197 32.57 7.41 34.87
N CYS A 198 32.66 6.52 33.89
CA CYS A 198 31.61 5.54 33.57
C CYS A 198 32.11 4.11 33.82
N GLU A 199 31.26 3.31 34.43
CA GLU A 199 31.48 1.89 34.71
C GLU A 199 30.40 1.06 34.02
N ARG A 200 30.80 0.05 33.24
CA ARG A 200 29.82 -0.84 32.58
C ARG A 200 29.18 -1.75 33.62
N ILE A 201 27.85 -1.79 33.63
CA ILE A 201 27.07 -2.68 34.49
C ILE A 201 27.06 -4.07 33.86
N ARG A 202 27.51 -5.09 34.59
CA ARG A 202 27.46 -6.49 34.14
C ARG A 202 26.19 -7.18 34.62
N THR A 203 25.64 -8.06 33.79
CA THR A 203 24.59 -9.00 34.18
C THR A 203 25.11 -9.94 35.27
N PRO A 204 24.31 -10.25 36.31
CA PRO A 204 22.89 -9.90 36.48
C PRO A 204 22.67 -8.53 37.13
N TYR A 205 21.75 -7.76 36.56
CA TYR A 205 21.22 -6.51 37.11
C TYR A 205 19.69 -6.50 36.96
N ASN A 206 18.98 -5.79 37.83
CA ASN A 206 17.54 -5.57 37.71
C ASN A 206 17.26 -4.08 37.57
N CYS A 207 16.66 -3.66 36.46
CA CYS A 207 16.24 -2.28 36.24
C CYS A 207 14.72 -2.18 36.37
N ASP A 208 14.26 -1.58 37.46
CA ASP A 208 12.85 -1.34 37.69
C ASP A 208 12.47 0.08 37.26
N ARG A 209 11.22 0.27 36.85
CA ARG A 209 10.70 1.61 36.56
C ARG A 209 10.68 2.47 37.81
N ARG A 210 11.22 3.68 37.73
CA ARG A 210 11.25 4.67 38.80
C ARG A 210 9.90 5.38 38.96
N CYS A 211 8.82 4.62 39.07
CA CYS A 211 7.47 5.14 39.32
C CYS A 211 7.03 4.77 40.75
N VAL A 212 7.67 5.44 41.73
CA VAL A 212 7.63 5.09 43.16
C VAL A 212 6.53 5.86 43.93
N ASP A 213 6.16 7.06 43.47
CA ASP A 213 5.21 7.92 44.21
C ASP A 213 3.76 7.76 43.71
N ILE A 214 3.19 6.56 43.66
CA ILE A 214 1.76 6.38 43.34
C ILE A 214 0.96 6.56 44.64
N PRO A 215 0.07 7.57 44.75
CA PRO A 215 -0.65 7.87 45.99
C PRO A 215 -1.80 6.89 46.23
N THR A 216 -1.54 5.83 47.00
CA THR A 216 -2.52 4.81 47.40
C THR A 216 -3.28 5.16 48.68
N ARG A 217 -2.85 6.21 49.39
CA ARG A 217 -3.54 6.69 50.60
C ARG A 217 -5.01 7.07 50.33
N ASN A 218 -5.91 6.54 51.16
CA ASN A 218 -7.36 6.77 51.08
C ASN A 218 -7.93 6.46 49.68
N LYS A 219 -7.45 5.37 49.07
CA LYS A 219 -7.97 4.81 47.81
C LYS A 219 -8.45 3.39 48.07
N ASN A 220 -9.59 3.03 47.49
CA ASN A 220 -10.15 1.68 47.55
C ASN A 220 -10.31 1.03 46.18
N VAL A 221 -10.00 1.75 45.09
CA VAL A 221 -10.02 1.23 43.71
C VAL A 221 -8.71 1.60 43.01
N ILE A 222 -8.07 0.61 42.39
CA ILE A 222 -6.85 0.75 41.58
C ILE A 222 -7.07 0.09 40.22
N LEU A 223 -7.05 0.87 39.14
CA LEU A 223 -7.17 0.38 37.76
C LEU A 223 -5.88 0.62 37.00
N LEU A 224 -5.33 -0.43 36.42
CA LEU A 224 -4.14 -0.36 35.55
C LEU A 224 -4.57 -0.34 34.09
N SER A 225 -4.08 0.62 33.31
CA SER A 225 -4.30 0.69 31.86
C SER A 225 -3.02 1.07 31.16
N GLY A 226 -2.36 0.07 30.57
CA GLY A 226 -1.05 0.22 29.95
C GLY A 226 -0.03 0.78 30.95
N ASP A 227 0.54 1.93 30.62
CA ASP A 227 1.51 2.65 31.45
C ASP A 227 0.86 3.59 32.49
N LYS A 228 -0.47 3.58 32.63
CA LYS A 228 -1.22 4.46 33.53
C LYS A 228 -1.82 3.67 34.70
N ALA A 229 -1.70 4.23 35.89
CA ALA A 229 -2.45 3.79 37.07
C ALA A 229 -3.50 4.84 37.43
N TYR A 230 -4.75 4.41 37.53
CA TYR A 230 -5.89 5.22 37.98
C TYR A 230 -6.28 4.77 39.38
N LEU A 231 -6.34 5.70 40.31
CA LEU A 231 -6.64 5.44 41.71
C LEU A 231 -7.79 6.33 42.15
N SER A 232 -8.75 5.77 42.87
CA SER A 232 -9.91 6.55 43.33
C SER A 232 -10.53 5.93 44.59
N GLN A 233 -11.42 6.69 45.21
CA GLN A 233 -12.29 6.21 46.27
C GLN A 233 -13.73 6.10 45.73
N CYS A 234 -14.20 4.90 45.43
CA CYS A 234 -15.56 4.66 44.89
C CYS A 234 -16.43 3.88 45.87
N GLN A 235 -17.75 4.04 45.75
CA GLN A 235 -18.70 3.42 46.67
C GLN A 235 -19.14 2.02 46.21
N LYS A 236 -19.40 1.87 44.90
CA LYS A 236 -19.93 0.64 44.29
C LYS A 236 -19.38 0.43 42.89
N VAL A 237 -19.33 -0.84 42.47
CA VAL A 237 -18.94 -1.26 41.13
C VAL A 237 -19.99 -2.20 40.54
N PHE A 238 -20.40 -1.88 39.33
CA PHE A 238 -21.35 -2.66 38.53
C PHE A 238 -20.68 -3.15 37.26
N VAL A 239 -21.17 -4.25 36.72
CA VAL A 239 -20.87 -4.61 35.33
C VAL A 239 -21.64 -3.63 34.43
N LYS A 240 -21.01 -3.12 33.38
CA LYS A 240 -21.70 -2.25 32.42
C LYS A 240 -22.78 -3.06 31.69
N ASP A 241 -23.93 -2.45 31.44
CA ASP A 241 -25.11 -3.05 30.77
C ASP A 241 -25.83 -4.18 31.52
N THR A 242 -25.27 -4.67 32.62
CA THR A 242 -25.92 -5.62 33.53
C THR A 242 -25.84 -5.04 34.94
N ASP A 243 -26.96 -4.57 35.50
CA ASP A 243 -27.08 -3.94 36.84
C ASP A 243 -26.64 -4.85 38.03
N GLN A 244 -25.83 -5.88 37.76
CA GLN A 244 -25.16 -6.74 38.73
C GLN A 244 -24.08 -5.97 39.49
N GLU A 245 -24.28 -5.81 40.79
CA GLU A 245 -23.29 -5.29 41.73
C GLU A 245 -22.21 -6.35 41.99
N VAL A 246 -20.94 -5.97 41.79
CA VAL A 246 -19.80 -6.90 41.89
C VAL A 246 -18.96 -6.60 43.13
N TRP A 247 -18.87 -5.32 43.51
CA TRP A 247 -18.10 -4.90 44.68
C TRP A 247 -18.69 -3.64 45.31
N SER A 248 -18.54 -3.51 46.64
CA SER A 248 -18.90 -2.30 47.37
C SER A 248 -17.88 -1.98 48.46
N GLU A 249 -17.82 -0.71 48.84
CA GLU A 249 -16.94 -0.18 49.88
C GLU A 249 -17.12 -0.85 51.26
N ASN A 250 -18.28 -1.46 51.54
CA ASN A 250 -18.58 -2.11 52.81
C ASN A 250 -17.69 -3.35 53.09
N GLN A 251 -17.02 -3.89 52.08
CA GLN A 251 -16.19 -5.09 52.20
C GLN A 251 -14.79 -4.81 52.77
N ASP A 252 -14.45 -3.55 53.07
CA ASP A 252 -13.17 -3.07 53.63
C ASP A 252 -11.89 -3.47 52.86
N ASN A 253 -12.05 -3.96 51.63
CA ASN A 253 -10.98 -4.39 50.73
C ASN A 253 -10.71 -3.34 49.64
N VAL A 254 -9.54 -3.39 49.02
CA VAL A 254 -9.15 -2.57 47.87
C VAL A 254 -9.35 -3.38 46.60
N LEU A 255 -10.16 -2.88 45.68
CA LEU A 255 -10.38 -3.51 44.37
C LEU A 255 -9.26 -3.13 43.41
N MET A 256 -8.72 -4.14 42.72
CA MET A 256 -7.71 -3.97 41.69
C MET A 256 -8.09 -4.68 40.39
N ALA A 257 -7.95 -4.02 39.24
CA ALA A 257 -8.16 -4.64 37.93
C ALA A 257 -7.26 -4.01 36.85
N SER A 258 -7.03 -4.74 35.75
CA SER A 258 -6.27 -4.25 34.60
C SER A 258 -7.21 -4.09 33.40
N CYS A 259 -7.43 -2.86 32.95
CA CYS A 259 -8.35 -2.55 31.85
C CYS A 259 -7.61 -2.06 30.61
N TYR A 260 -8.19 -2.27 29.43
CA TYR A 260 -7.66 -1.70 28.18
C TYR A 260 -7.69 -0.17 28.24
N ASN A 261 -8.86 0.41 28.49
CA ASN A 261 -9.05 1.85 28.60
C ASN A 261 -9.86 2.20 29.86
N VAL A 262 -9.61 3.38 30.43
CA VAL A 262 -10.34 3.90 31.58
C VAL A 262 -10.75 5.34 31.31
N GLU A 263 -12.06 5.57 31.28
CA GLU A 263 -12.67 6.86 31.03
C GLU A 263 -13.27 7.43 32.32
N ILE A 264 -12.98 8.70 32.61
CA ILE A 264 -13.53 9.39 33.78
C ILE A 264 -14.82 10.09 33.33
N ALA A 265 -15.97 9.65 33.84
CA ALA A 265 -17.28 10.13 33.43
C ALA A 265 -18.04 10.74 34.63
N GLY A 266 -18.05 12.08 34.72
CA GLY A 266 -18.78 12.81 35.76
C GLY A 266 -18.31 12.46 37.18
N MET A 267 -19.18 11.83 37.97
CA MET A 267 -18.90 11.35 39.34
C MET A 267 -18.46 9.87 39.40
N GLY A 268 -18.09 9.27 38.27
CA GLY A 268 -17.71 7.86 38.17
C GLY A 268 -16.55 7.63 37.21
N MET A 269 -16.18 6.36 37.07
CA MET A 269 -15.20 5.90 36.09
C MET A 269 -15.75 4.69 35.35
N VAL A 270 -15.35 4.52 34.09
CA VAL A 270 -15.71 3.37 33.27
C VAL A 270 -14.42 2.69 32.85
N GLY A 271 -14.24 1.45 33.28
CA GLY A 271 -13.19 0.57 32.77
C GLY A 271 -13.73 -0.25 31.61
N VAL A 272 -13.03 -0.24 30.48
CA VAL A 272 -13.38 -1.01 29.27
C VAL A 272 -12.41 -2.18 29.15
N ASP A 273 -12.95 -3.37 28.88
CA ASP A 273 -12.19 -4.62 28.74
C ASP A 273 -11.23 -4.85 29.93
N CYS A 274 -11.80 -5.02 31.12
CA CYS A 274 -11.08 -5.29 32.34
C CYS A 274 -10.83 -6.79 32.54
N ILE A 275 -9.61 -7.13 32.96
CA ILE A 275 -9.10 -8.46 33.28
C ILE A 275 -8.37 -8.45 34.62
N ASN A 276 -8.14 -9.64 35.18
CA ASN A 276 -7.47 -9.84 36.49
C ASN A 276 -8.09 -9.00 37.62
N GLY A 277 -9.42 -9.03 37.74
CA GLY A 277 -10.14 -8.39 38.85
C GLY A 277 -9.86 -9.13 40.16
N THR A 278 -9.20 -8.47 41.11
CA THR A 278 -8.81 -9.04 42.40
C THR A 278 -9.09 -8.11 43.57
N LEU A 279 -9.26 -8.67 44.76
CA LEU A 279 -9.47 -7.96 46.01
C LEU A 279 -8.20 -8.04 46.86
N LEU A 280 -7.72 -6.88 47.31
CA LEU A 280 -6.53 -6.72 48.13
C LEU A 280 -6.91 -6.29 49.54
N ASP A 281 -6.22 -6.83 50.54
CA ASP A 281 -6.32 -6.33 51.91
C ASP A 281 -5.63 -4.96 52.00
N LYS A 282 -6.21 -4.03 52.76
CA LYS A 282 -5.63 -2.69 52.98
C LYS A 282 -4.20 -2.72 53.52
N ASN A 283 -3.84 -3.76 54.28
CA ASN A 283 -2.52 -3.92 54.88
C ASN A 283 -1.41 -4.25 53.86
N MET A 284 -1.78 -4.65 52.63
CA MET A 284 -0.82 -4.95 51.56
C MET A 284 -0.30 -3.68 50.87
N LEU A 285 -0.94 -2.53 51.08
CA LEU A 285 -0.58 -1.26 50.43
C LEU A 285 -0.08 -0.26 51.48
N THR A 286 1.05 0.38 51.18
CA THR A 286 1.56 1.55 51.90
C THR A 286 0.88 2.84 51.39
N ASP A 287 1.17 3.99 52.00
CA ASP A 287 0.63 5.30 51.55
C ASP A 287 1.06 5.68 50.11
N LEU A 288 2.23 5.20 49.71
CA LEU A 288 2.79 5.31 48.37
C LEU A 288 3.13 3.90 47.87
N ALA A 289 2.84 3.61 46.60
CA ALA A 289 3.14 2.31 45.98
C ALA A 289 3.98 2.46 44.70
N ASN A 290 4.70 1.39 44.37
CA ASN A 290 5.51 1.30 43.16
C ASN A 290 4.70 0.69 42.01
N PHE A 291 4.85 1.21 40.79
CA PHE A 291 4.15 0.66 39.63
C PHE A 291 4.46 -0.83 39.38
N THR A 292 5.74 -1.22 39.49
CA THR A 292 6.16 -2.62 39.33
C THR A 292 5.48 -3.54 40.35
N TYR A 293 5.33 -3.06 41.59
CA TYR A 293 4.66 -3.82 42.66
C TYR A 293 3.16 -3.97 42.39
N LEU A 294 2.49 -2.90 41.94
CA LEU A 294 1.09 -2.97 41.53
C LEU A 294 0.89 -3.95 40.37
N ASN A 295 1.74 -3.89 39.34
CA ASN A 295 1.63 -4.81 38.20
C ASN A 295 1.85 -6.28 38.64
N TYR A 296 2.82 -6.53 39.52
CA TYR A 296 3.04 -7.84 40.13
C TYR A 296 1.80 -8.35 40.90
N LEU A 297 1.21 -7.50 41.75
CA LEU A 297 -0.01 -7.83 42.50
C LEU A 297 -1.18 -8.16 41.57
N SER A 298 -1.32 -7.43 40.45
CA SER A 298 -2.41 -7.66 39.49
C SER A 298 -2.37 -9.03 38.81
N VAL A 299 -1.23 -9.72 38.81
CA VAL A 299 -1.07 -11.03 38.16
C VAL A 299 -1.07 -12.17 39.19
N ILE A 300 -0.50 -11.94 40.37
CA ILE A 300 -0.24 -13.00 41.36
C ILE A 300 -1.32 -13.11 42.42
N ASN A 301 -2.08 -12.05 42.67
CA ASN A 301 -3.15 -12.12 43.64
C ASN A 301 -4.21 -13.13 43.19
N THR A 302 -4.51 -14.08 44.07
CA THR A 302 -5.45 -15.18 43.79
C THR A 302 -6.84 -14.92 44.35
N ASN A 303 -7.01 -13.87 45.16
CA ASN A 303 -8.31 -13.47 45.68
C ASN A 303 -9.09 -12.73 44.59
N LEU A 304 -9.82 -13.50 43.78
CA LEU A 304 -10.59 -12.99 42.64
C LEU A 304 -11.80 -12.19 43.12
N MET A 305 -12.13 -11.13 42.37
CA MET A 305 -13.32 -10.32 42.62
C MET A 305 -14.62 -11.12 42.43
N ASP A 306 -14.65 -12.01 41.44
CA ASP A 306 -15.77 -12.92 41.18
C ASP A 306 -15.27 -14.37 41.21
N GLU A 307 -15.76 -15.15 42.18
CA GLU A 307 -15.43 -16.57 42.33
C GLU A 307 -15.82 -17.40 41.11
N LYS A 308 -16.86 -16.97 40.37
CA LYS A 308 -17.31 -17.66 39.15
C LYS A 308 -16.43 -17.36 37.93
N ARG A 309 -15.48 -16.43 38.04
CA ARG A 309 -14.58 -15.99 36.96
C ARG A 309 -15.33 -15.52 35.72
N LEU A 310 -16.48 -14.88 35.89
CA LEU A 310 -17.25 -14.31 34.78
C LEU A 310 -16.95 -12.81 34.64
N VAL A 311 -16.75 -12.12 35.76
CA VAL A 311 -16.45 -10.68 35.77
C VAL A 311 -14.96 -10.42 35.96
N ALA A 312 -14.35 -9.74 34.99
CA ALA A 312 -12.91 -9.45 34.91
C ALA A 312 -12.03 -10.69 35.18
N PRO A 313 -12.20 -11.77 34.40
CA PRO A 313 -11.47 -13.02 34.62
C PRO A 313 -9.96 -12.89 34.41
N PRO A 314 -9.18 -13.90 34.86
CA PRO A 314 -7.78 -13.99 34.52
C PRO A 314 -7.54 -14.03 33.01
N GLU A 315 -6.46 -13.40 32.53
CA GLU A 315 -6.15 -13.33 31.08
C GLU A 315 -6.10 -14.70 30.40
N MET A 316 -5.59 -15.72 31.10
CA MET A 316 -5.45 -17.08 30.58
C MET A 316 -6.79 -17.75 30.25
N ASP A 317 -7.87 -17.38 30.95
CA ASP A 317 -9.21 -17.96 30.75
C ASP A 317 -9.90 -17.38 29.50
N LEU A 318 -9.41 -16.24 28.98
CA LEU A 318 -9.92 -15.56 27.78
C LEU A 318 -9.12 -15.88 26.50
N LEU A 319 -8.00 -16.57 26.63
CA LEU A 319 -7.05 -16.77 25.54
C LEU A 319 -7.61 -17.67 24.42
N ILE A 320 -7.52 -17.20 23.18
CA ILE A 320 -7.87 -17.96 21.96
C ILE A 320 -6.61 -18.58 21.35
N ALA A 321 -5.56 -17.77 21.16
CA ALA A 321 -4.29 -18.19 20.59
C ALA A 321 -3.10 -17.51 21.28
N ASN A 322 -2.04 -18.27 21.54
CA ASN A 322 -0.83 -17.77 22.23
C ASN A 322 0.04 -16.88 21.32
N GLU A 323 0.18 -17.26 20.05
CA GLU A 323 1.00 -16.53 19.08
C GLU A 323 0.29 -16.46 17.73
N SER A 324 -0.08 -15.25 17.34
CA SER A 324 -0.63 -14.91 16.03
C SER A 324 0.21 -13.80 15.39
N LYS A 325 0.30 -13.83 14.06
CA LYS A 325 1.00 -12.83 13.25
C LYS A 325 0.11 -11.61 13.09
N LEU A 326 0.55 -10.47 13.63
CA LEU A 326 -0.17 -9.21 13.45
C LEU A 326 0.18 -8.60 12.11
N MET A 327 -0.84 -8.24 11.34
CA MET A 327 -0.71 -7.47 10.09
C MET A 327 -1.53 -6.18 10.18
N ILE A 328 -1.06 -5.10 9.56
CA ILE A 328 -1.79 -3.83 9.53
C ILE A 328 -3.16 -3.96 8.84
N ASN A 329 -3.19 -4.71 7.73
CA ASN A 329 -4.35 -5.08 6.92
C ASN A 329 -4.14 -6.50 6.39
N MET A 330 -5.07 -7.01 5.57
CA MET A 330 -4.98 -8.33 4.94
C MET A 330 -3.75 -8.53 4.03
N GLU A 331 -3.19 -7.45 3.49
CA GLU A 331 -2.03 -7.50 2.59
C GLU A 331 -0.69 -7.29 3.32
N GLY A 332 -0.73 -6.87 4.60
CA GLY A 332 0.45 -6.54 5.40
C GLY A 332 1.20 -5.29 4.92
N CYS A 333 0.56 -4.39 4.17
CA CYS A 333 1.24 -3.25 3.54
C CYS A 333 0.33 -2.03 3.32
N VAL A 334 0.93 -0.86 3.14
CA VAL A 334 0.25 0.40 2.86
C VAL A 334 0.89 1.10 1.65
N ASN A 335 0.07 1.77 0.85
CA ASN A 335 0.51 2.50 -0.35
C ASN A 335 0.61 4.02 -0.12
N THR A 336 0.80 4.43 1.14
CA THR A 336 0.80 5.83 1.56
C THR A 336 2.21 6.26 1.97
N LEU A 337 2.79 7.25 1.29
CA LEU A 337 4.07 7.89 1.64
C LEU A 337 4.01 8.75 2.93
N ARG A 338 3.24 8.30 3.93
CA ARG A 338 2.96 9.02 5.18
C ARG A 338 3.63 8.37 6.40
N ASP A 339 4.58 7.47 6.17
CA ASP A 339 5.25 6.69 7.22
C ASP A 339 4.26 5.97 8.16
N GLU A 340 3.12 5.50 7.63
CA GLU A 340 2.09 4.84 8.44
C GLU A 340 2.63 3.54 9.08
N CYS A 341 3.54 2.83 8.41
CA CYS A 341 4.17 1.66 9.02
C CYS A 341 5.04 2.03 10.21
N LYS A 342 5.69 3.19 10.20
CA LYS A 342 6.50 3.64 11.34
C LYS A 342 5.61 3.87 12.57
N ASP A 343 4.49 4.57 12.37
CA ASP A 343 3.53 4.81 13.45
C ASP A 343 2.86 3.52 13.94
N PHE A 344 2.55 2.61 13.01
CA PHE A 344 2.03 1.29 13.33
C PHE A 344 3.01 0.48 14.20
N LEU A 345 4.28 0.39 13.82
CA LEU A 345 5.27 -0.35 14.61
C LEU A 345 5.49 0.30 15.99
N LYS A 346 5.39 1.63 16.09
CA LYS A 346 5.51 2.35 17.37
C LYS A 346 4.36 2.05 18.33
N GLU A 347 3.13 1.95 17.81
CA GLU A 347 1.95 1.73 18.64
C GLU A 347 1.78 0.25 18.99
N TYR A 348 1.88 -0.64 18.00
CA TYR A 348 1.56 -2.06 18.10
C TYR A 348 2.79 -2.93 18.46
N GLY A 349 4.01 -2.45 18.23
CA GLY A 349 5.25 -3.20 18.48
C GLY A 349 5.73 -3.23 19.94
N LYS A 350 4.94 -2.74 20.90
CA LYS A 350 5.31 -2.70 22.32
C LYS A 350 5.18 -4.07 22.98
N ASP A 351 6.26 -4.84 23.03
CA ASP A 351 6.31 -6.18 23.65
C ASP A 351 6.66 -6.18 25.15
N GLY A 352 7.02 -5.00 25.68
CA GLY A 352 7.39 -4.80 27.08
C GLY A 352 8.84 -5.14 27.43
N THR A 353 9.69 -5.41 26.44
CA THR A 353 11.14 -5.59 26.62
C THR A 353 11.82 -4.30 27.11
N ASP A 354 11.35 -3.14 26.65
CA ASP A 354 11.77 -1.81 27.13
C ASP A 354 11.20 -1.45 28.53
N HIS A 355 10.78 -2.47 29.29
CA HIS A 355 9.98 -2.35 30.50
C HIS A 355 8.67 -1.58 30.30
N ASN A 356 8.24 -1.36 29.05
CA ASN A 356 6.95 -0.77 28.72
C ASN A 356 5.80 -1.72 29.02
N ALA A 357 4.61 -1.17 29.28
CA ALA A 357 3.42 -2.01 29.25
C ALA A 357 3.27 -2.59 27.83
N ARG A 358 2.91 -3.87 27.76
CA ARG A 358 2.61 -4.52 26.48
C ARG A 358 1.48 -3.76 25.78
N GLY A 359 1.59 -3.62 24.47
CA GLY A 359 0.54 -3.05 23.63
C GLY A 359 -0.70 -3.94 23.71
N ARG A 360 -1.83 -3.37 24.14
CA ARG A 360 -3.15 -3.99 24.08
C ARG A 360 -4.00 -3.17 23.14
N PHE A 361 -4.68 -3.81 22.19
CA PHE A 361 -5.49 -3.12 21.19
C PHE A 361 -6.56 -4.07 20.61
N PRO A 362 -7.66 -3.51 20.08
CA PRO A 362 -8.63 -4.30 19.33
C PRO A 362 -8.00 -4.82 18.03
N CYS A 363 -8.32 -6.06 17.67
CA CYS A 363 -7.86 -6.73 16.47
C CYS A 363 -8.95 -7.68 15.94
N TYR A 364 -8.79 -8.08 14.68
CA TYR A 364 -9.74 -8.93 13.97
C TYR A 364 -9.06 -10.23 13.54
N TYR A 365 -9.80 -11.33 13.56
CA TYR A 365 -9.31 -12.65 13.19
C TYR A 365 -10.40 -13.45 12.50
N ALA A 366 -9.98 -14.52 11.81
CA ALA A 366 -10.89 -15.49 11.22
C ALA A 366 -11.01 -16.71 12.14
N GLU A 367 -12.23 -17.18 12.42
CA GLU A 367 -12.46 -18.33 13.30
C GLU A 367 -11.76 -19.61 12.82
N HIS A 368 -11.61 -19.77 11.50
CA HIS A 368 -10.95 -20.91 10.88
C HIS A 368 -9.42 -20.76 10.77
N ASN A 369 -8.88 -19.57 10.98
CA ASN A 369 -7.45 -19.29 10.91
C ASN A 369 -7.04 -18.24 11.96
N THR A 370 -6.56 -18.71 13.10
CA THR A 370 -6.07 -17.87 14.20
C THR A 370 -4.58 -17.51 14.06
N GLU A 371 -3.88 -17.97 13.03
CA GLU A 371 -2.45 -17.67 12.85
C GLU A 371 -2.20 -16.23 12.39
N ILE A 372 -3.18 -15.61 11.72
CA ILE A 372 -3.07 -14.26 11.18
C ILE A 372 -4.18 -13.40 11.79
N VAL A 373 -3.79 -12.23 12.28
CA VAL A 373 -4.72 -11.26 12.85
C VAL A 373 -4.44 -9.89 12.27
N VAL A 374 -5.49 -9.10 12.10
CA VAL A 374 -5.44 -7.83 11.39
C VAL A 374 -5.82 -6.70 12.34
N ALA A 375 -5.04 -5.62 12.34
CA ALA A 375 -5.33 -4.45 13.17
C ALA A 375 -6.47 -3.60 12.61
N ARG A 376 -6.51 -3.41 11.28
CA ARG A 376 -7.53 -2.58 10.60
C ARG A 376 -8.40 -3.45 9.69
N PHE A 377 -9.65 -3.63 10.09
CA PHE A 377 -10.66 -4.30 9.26
C PHE A 377 -12.00 -3.58 9.39
N ASN A 378 -12.64 -3.28 8.26
CA ASN A 378 -13.95 -2.64 8.24
C ASN A 378 -14.74 -3.07 7.00
N LEU A 379 -15.60 -4.07 7.16
CA LEU A 379 -16.34 -4.66 6.05
C LEU A 379 -17.37 -3.68 5.47
N GLU A 380 -18.03 -2.87 6.31
CA GLU A 380 -19.07 -1.93 5.89
C GLU A 380 -18.52 -0.86 4.93
N THR A 381 -17.35 -0.32 5.24
CA THR A 381 -16.67 0.69 4.40
C THR A 381 -16.21 0.06 3.09
N THR A 382 -15.56 -1.11 3.15
CA THR A 382 -15.14 -1.85 1.96
C THR A 382 -16.33 -2.19 1.05
N TYR A 383 -17.47 -2.59 1.62
CA TYR A 383 -18.69 -2.86 0.85
C TYR A 383 -19.24 -1.61 0.17
N LYS A 384 -19.27 -0.45 0.86
CA LYS A 384 -19.70 0.82 0.28
C LYS A 384 -18.80 1.28 -0.86
N GLU A 385 -17.48 1.18 -0.67
CA GLU A 385 -16.48 1.52 -1.68
C GLU A 385 -16.61 0.62 -2.92
N PHE A 386 -16.75 -0.69 -2.71
CA PHE A 386 -17.00 -1.67 -3.76
C PHE A 386 -18.28 -1.36 -4.55
N MET A 387 -19.38 -1.07 -3.85
CA MET A 387 -20.66 -0.73 -4.48
C MET A 387 -20.55 0.53 -5.33
N PHE A 388 -19.93 1.59 -4.81
CA PHE A 388 -19.75 2.83 -5.54
C PHE A 388 -18.84 2.65 -6.77
N ALA A 389 -17.70 1.96 -6.59
CA ALA A 389 -16.71 1.71 -7.62
C ALA A 389 -17.22 0.80 -8.76
N SER A 390 -18.13 -0.12 -8.45
CA SER A 390 -18.73 -1.01 -9.45
C SER A 390 -19.94 -0.37 -10.16
N VAL A 391 -20.86 0.25 -9.40
CA VAL A 391 -22.12 0.74 -9.95
C VAL A 391 -21.93 1.99 -10.80
N VAL A 392 -21.13 2.97 -10.34
CA VAL A 392 -21.02 4.27 -11.03
C VAL A 392 -20.43 4.13 -12.44
N PRO A 393 -19.28 3.48 -12.65
CA PRO A 393 -18.73 3.30 -14.00
C PRO A 393 -19.61 2.42 -14.87
N SER A 394 -20.23 1.37 -14.31
CA SER A 394 -21.13 0.48 -15.07
C SER A 394 -22.36 1.23 -15.60
N VAL A 395 -23.00 2.04 -14.76
CA VAL A 395 -24.17 2.84 -15.17
C VAL A 395 -23.77 3.89 -16.21
N LEU A 396 -22.66 4.61 -15.99
CA LEU A 396 -22.16 5.60 -16.95
C LEU A 396 -21.81 4.96 -18.30
N PHE A 397 -21.22 3.76 -18.31
CA PHE A 397 -20.93 3.00 -19.52
C PHE A 397 -22.21 2.62 -20.26
N VAL A 398 -23.18 2.00 -19.58
CA VAL A 398 -24.44 1.57 -20.19
C VAL A 398 -25.22 2.76 -20.74
N VAL A 399 -25.36 3.84 -19.96
CA VAL A 399 -26.06 5.06 -20.41
C VAL A 399 -25.36 5.67 -21.62
N SER A 400 -24.03 5.77 -21.60
CA SER A 400 -23.26 6.34 -22.73
C SER A 400 -23.34 5.48 -23.98
N CYS A 401 -23.31 4.15 -23.86
CA CYS A 401 -23.48 3.25 -25.00
C CYS A 401 -24.89 3.35 -25.58
N LEU A 402 -25.93 3.41 -24.73
CA LEU A 402 -27.32 3.58 -25.17
C LEU A 402 -27.52 4.91 -25.89
N THR A 403 -26.99 6.02 -25.37
CA THR A 403 -27.09 7.32 -26.05
C THR A 403 -26.35 7.33 -27.39
N LEU A 404 -25.19 6.68 -27.50
CA LEU A 404 -24.48 6.55 -28.77
C LEU A 404 -25.25 5.72 -29.80
N ILE A 405 -25.87 4.60 -29.39
CA ILE A 405 -26.72 3.79 -30.26
C ILE A 405 -27.92 4.60 -30.75
N LEU A 406 -28.56 5.38 -29.86
CA LEU A 406 -29.66 6.27 -30.22
C LEU A 406 -29.20 7.34 -31.20
N CYS A 407 -28.10 8.05 -30.91
CA CYS A 407 -27.51 9.04 -31.80
C CYS A 407 -27.20 8.47 -33.19
N GLN A 408 -26.62 7.27 -33.26
CA GLN A 408 -26.35 6.59 -34.53
C GLN A 408 -27.62 6.30 -35.34
N ARG A 409 -28.74 5.98 -34.68
CA ARG A 409 -30.02 5.74 -35.37
C ARG A 409 -30.79 7.01 -35.72
N THR A 410 -30.60 8.10 -34.96
CA THR A 410 -31.38 9.33 -35.12
C THR A 410 -30.69 10.41 -35.95
N VAL A 411 -29.35 10.42 -36.02
CA VAL A 411 -28.59 11.47 -36.72
C VAL A 411 -28.31 11.02 -38.16
N VAL A 412 -28.68 11.85 -39.12
CA VAL A 412 -28.37 11.67 -40.55
C VAL A 412 -27.51 12.85 -41.00
N VAL A 413 -26.49 12.55 -41.82
CA VAL A 413 -25.66 13.58 -42.49
C VAL A 413 -26.37 13.95 -43.79
N GLY A 414 -26.87 15.19 -43.87
CA GLY A 414 -27.44 15.73 -45.10
C GLY A 414 -26.36 15.95 -46.18
N ASP A 415 -26.79 16.18 -47.42
CA ASP A 415 -25.89 16.46 -48.55
C ASP A 415 -25.09 17.76 -48.35
N ASP A 416 -25.53 18.62 -47.43
CA ASP A 416 -24.88 19.84 -46.94
C ASP A 416 -23.86 19.59 -45.79
N ALA A 417 -23.42 18.34 -45.58
CA ALA A 417 -22.48 17.90 -44.54
C ALA A 417 -22.87 18.26 -43.08
N LYS A 418 -24.11 18.75 -42.87
CA LYS A 418 -24.68 19.06 -41.55
C LYS A 418 -25.38 17.85 -40.95
N MET A 419 -25.13 17.61 -39.67
CA MET A 419 -25.86 16.61 -38.88
C MET A 419 -27.26 17.13 -38.53
N ARG A 420 -28.28 16.34 -38.85
CA ARG A 420 -29.68 16.65 -38.48
C ARG A 420 -30.33 15.43 -37.85
N PHE A 421 -31.24 15.66 -36.90
CA PHE A 421 -32.11 14.59 -36.41
C PHE A 421 -33.11 14.20 -37.50
N LYS A 422 -33.27 12.90 -37.73
CA LYS A 422 -34.26 12.32 -38.64
C LYS A 422 -35.66 12.73 -38.15
N LYS A 423 -36.29 13.72 -38.81
CA LYS A 423 -37.71 14.04 -38.56
C LYS A 423 -38.53 12.79 -38.87
N ARG A 424 -39.15 12.20 -37.85
CA ARG A 424 -40.22 11.21 -38.05
C ARG A 424 -41.41 12.00 -38.61
N GLY A 425 -41.87 11.63 -39.80
CA GLY A 425 -42.82 12.41 -40.58
C GLY A 425 -44.06 12.83 -39.79
N SER A 426 -44.45 14.09 -39.96
CA SER A 426 -45.80 14.57 -39.72
C SER A 426 -46.24 15.27 -41.00
N GLY A 427 -47.34 14.81 -41.58
CA GLY A 427 -47.92 15.35 -42.80
C GLY A 427 -48.57 16.72 -42.62
N GLY A 428 -48.86 17.35 -43.77
CA GLY A 428 -49.57 18.63 -43.93
C GLY A 428 -48.64 19.82 -43.63
N ASP A 429 -48.35 20.77 -44.51
CA ASP A 429 -49.26 21.53 -45.36
C ASP A 429 -48.45 22.30 -46.42
N SER A 430 -49.18 22.76 -47.41
CA SER A 430 -48.81 23.16 -48.75
C SER A 430 -48.60 24.67 -48.84
N ARG A 431 -47.63 25.12 -49.66
CA ARG A 431 -47.60 26.39 -50.40
C ARG A 431 -46.33 26.35 -51.26
N GLN A 432 -46.38 25.70 -52.42
CA GLN A 432 -46.83 26.25 -53.71
C GLN A 432 -45.97 27.44 -54.13
N ASP A 433 -45.01 27.17 -55.02
CA ASP A 433 -44.89 27.94 -56.26
C ASP A 433 -44.58 26.95 -57.40
N LYS A 434 -45.46 26.99 -58.40
CA LYS A 434 -45.47 26.21 -59.62
C LYS A 434 -44.45 26.81 -60.60
N GLU A 435 -43.83 25.97 -61.43
CA GLU A 435 -44.06 26.04 -62.88
C GLU A 435 -43.49 24.82 -63.63
N ASN A 436 -44.42 24.13 -64.31
CA ASN A 436 -44.34 23.38 -65.58
C ASN A 436 -43.42 22.12 -65.63
N SER A 437 -43.95 20.89 -65.52
CA SER A 437 -44.74 20.11 -66.52
C SER A 437 -43.97 19.94 -67.83
N VAL A 438 -43.60 18.74 -68.28
CA VAL A 438 -44.46 17.68 -68.83
C VAL A 438 -43.74 16.33 -68.73
N GLY A 439 -44.48 15.26 -68.39
CA GLY A 439 -43.99 13.88 -68.40
C GLY A 439 -44.31 13.13 -69.71
N ASP A 440 -43.70 11.96 -69.90
CA ASP A 440 -44.44 10.71 -70.05
C ASP A 440 -43.48 9.50 -69.95
N THR A 441 -44.10 8.38 -69.59
CA THR A 441 -43.65 7.01 -69.36
C THR A 441 -43.23 6.25 -70.63
N GLY A 442 -42.47 5.14 -70.46
CA GLY A 442 -42.37 4.09 -71.47
C GLY A 442 -41.07 3.28 -71.47
N GLU A 443 -41.13 2.04 -70.97
CA GLU A 443 -40.16 0.97 -71.26
C GLU A 443 -40.21 0.59 -72.75
N THR A 444 -39.06 0.41 -73.40
CA THR A 444 -38.82 -0.66 -74.40
C THR A 444 -37.34 -0.72 -74.80
N ALA A 445 -36.81 -1.93 -74.89
CA ALA A 445 -35.46 -2.24 -75.34
C ALA A 445 -35.42 -2.51 -76.86
N ILE A 446 -34.54 -1.85 -77.63
CA ILE A 446 -33.95 -2.34 -78.90
C ILE A 446 -32.55 -1.72 -79.11
N MET A 447 -31.59 -2.54 -79.52
CA MET A 447 -30.22 -2.22 -79.97
C MET A 447 -30.15 -1.25 -81.17
N GLY A 448 -29.17 -0.35 -81.17
CA GLY A 448 -28.76 0.37 -82.39
C GLY A 448 -27.75 1.52 -82.19
N ALA A 449 -26.47 1.21 -82.32
CA ALA A 449 -25.32 2.01 -82.81
C ALA A 449 -25.11 3.50 -82.42
N ASN A 450 -23.91 3.72 -81.83
CA ASN A 450 -22.99 4.85 -81.99
C ASN A 450 -23.48 6.29 -81.77
N THR A 451 -23.11 6.88 -80.63
CA THR A 451 -22.31 8.14 -80.63
C THR A 451 -21.55 8.27 -79.30
N GLU A 452 -20.23 8.41 -79.37
CA GLU A 452 -19.36 8.74 -78.24
C GLU A 452 -19.67 10.14 -77.70
N GLY A 453 -19.66 10.31 -76.37
CA GLY A 453 -19.76 11.63 -75.74
C GLY A 453 -20.00 11.59 -74.23
N ASN A 454 -18.93 11.43 -73.46
CA ASN A 454 -18.74 11.82 -72.04
C ASN A 454 -19.99 12.09 -71.18
N LEU A 455 -20.30 11.17 -70.27
CA LEU A 455 -21.20 11.44 -69.13
C LEU A 455 -20.76 10.69 -67.86
N LEU A 456 -19.67 11.14 -67.23
CA LEU A 456 -19.37 10.86 -65.82
C LEU A 456 -18.55 12.01 -65.23
N ALA A 457 -19.22 13.10 -64.83
CA ALA A 457 -18.63 14.09 -63.94
C ALA A 457 -19.73 14.79 -63.14
N GLY A 458 -19.73 14.60 -61.82
CA GLY A 458 -20.68 15.28 -60.95
C GLY A 458 -20.84 14.73 -59.54
N VAL A 459 -19.84 14.03 -58.99
CA VAL A 459 -19.75 13.89 -57.52
C VAL A 459 -18.86 15.03 -57.05
N SER A 460 -19.43 15.96 -56.28
CA SER A 460 -18.73 17.13 -55.73
C SER A 460 -17.56 16.69 -54.84
N VAL A 461 -16.33 16.88 -55.31
CA VAL A 461 -15.07 16.53 -54.63
C VAL A 461 -14.99 17.16 -53.22
N ASP A 462 -15.61 18.33 -53.05
CA ASP A 462 -15.62 19.09 -51.80
C ASP A 462 -16.44 18.41 -50.69
N ALA A 463 -17.62 17.87 -51.00
CA ALA A 463 -18.44 17.13 -50.04
C ALA A 463 -17.77 15.82 -49.58
N LEU A 464 -16.97 15.20 -50.47
CA LEU A 464 -16.21 13.98 -50.17
C LEU A 464 -15.01 14.30 -49.25
N MET A 465 -14.37 15.45 -49.46
CA MET A 465 -13.29 15.96 -48.63
C MET A 465 -13.75 16.37 -47.23
N GLU A 466 -14.94 16.97 -47.07
CA GLU A 466 -15.50 17.29 -45.76
C GLU A 466 -15.91 16.05 -44.96
N LYS A 467 -16.54 15.06 -45.62
CA LYS A 467 -16.83 13.76 -45.00
C LYS A 467 -15.53 13.05 -44.58
N ALA A 468 -14.48 13.08 -45.41
CA ALA A 468 -13.18 12.52 -45.07
C ALA A 468 -12.50 13.22 -43.88
N LYS A 469 -12.51 14.56 -43.83
CA LYS A 469 -11.98 15.33 -42.69
C LYS A 469 -12.73 14.99 -41.39
N PHE A 470 -14.05 14.85 -41.44
CA PHE A 470 -14.86 14.50 -40.27
C PHE A 470 -14.54 13.09 -39.74
N TYR A 471 -14.57 12.06 -40.60
CA TYR A 471 -14.26 10.69 -40.16
C TYR A 471 -12.80 10.54 -39.71
N THR A 472 -11.87 11.25 -40.36
CA THR A 472 -10.45 11.24 -39.97
C THR A 472 -10.24 11.93 -38.63
N SER A 473 -10.90 13.07 -38.39
CA SER A 473 -10.84 13.78 -37.11
C SER A 473 -11.40 12.94 -35.96
N LEU A 474 -12.52 12.26 -36.19
CA LEU A 474 -13.10 11.32 -35.22
C LEU A 474 -12.14 10.16 -34.91
N CYS A 475 -11.54 9.55 -35.94
CA CYS A 475 -10.58 8.45 -35.80
C CYS A 475 -9.31 8.88 -35.03
N LEU A 476 -8.75 10.05 -35.36
CA LEU A 476 -7.57 10.61 -34.69
C LEU A 476 -7.89 10.98 -33.23
N GLY A 477 -9.07 11.52 -32.95
CA GLY A 477 -9.54 11.77 -31.59
C GLY A 477 -9.62 10.48 -30.76
N THR A 478 -10.25 9.43 -31.30
CA THR A 478 -10.30 8.13 -30.62
C THR A 478 -8.93 7.49 -30.45
N THR A 479 -8.04 7.65 -31.44
CA THR A 479 -6.67 7.12 -31.40
C THR A 479 -5.85 7.84 -30.32
N ALA A 480 -5.96 9.17 -30.19
CA ALA A 480 -5.28 9.92 -29.15
C ALA A 480 -5.70 9.45 -27.75
N ILE A 481 -7.00 9.27 -27.53
CA ILE A 481 -7.55 8.78 -26.26
C ILE A 481 -7.04 7.37 -25.96
N LEU A 482 -7.15 6.44 -26.90
CA LEU A 482 -6.65 5.07 -26.73
C LEU A 482 -5.14 5.00 -26.52
N SER A 483 -4.37 5.92 -27.13
CA SER A 483 -2.91 5.98 -26.96
C SER A 483 -2.51 6.39 -25.55
N VAL A 484 -3.17 7.40 -24.97
CA VAL A 484 -2.91 7.82 -23.58
C VAL A 484 -3.26 6.70 -22.60
N PHE A 485 -4.40 6.04 -22.79
CA PHE A 485 -4.80 4.94 -21.91
C PHE A 485 -3.93 3.71 -22.09
N GLY A 486 -3.59 3.34 -23.33
CA GLY A 486 -2.66 2.25 -23.61
C GLY A 486 -1.31 2.47 -22.94
N PHE A 487 -0.81 3.71 -22.93
CA PHE A 487 0.41 4.06 -22.21
C PHE A 487 0.28 3.84 -20.70
N LEU A 488 -0.81 4.31 -20.06
CA LEU A 488 -1.04 4.13 -18.63
C LEU A 488 -1.11 2.64 -18.22
N PHE A 489 -1.63 1.76 -19.08
CA PHE A 489 -1.62 0.31 -18.83
C PHE A 489 -0.24 -0.33 -19.04
N LEU A 490 0.52 0.15 -20.03
CA LEU A 490 1.87 -0.39 -20.28
C LEU A 490 2.84 -0.09 -19.14
N ILE A 491 2.57 0.91 -18.30
CA ILE A 491 3.42 1.25 -17.15
C ILE A 491 3.55 0.06 -16.16
N PRO A 492 2.50 -0.37 -15.45
CA PRO A 492 2.62 -1.44 -14.46
C PRO A 492 2.94 -2.81 -15.06
N PHE A 493 2.58 -3.07 -16.32
CA PHE A 493 2.74 -4.39 -16.93
C PHE A 493 4.05 -4.58 -17.71
N VAL A 494 4.66 -3.51 -18.22
CA VAL A 494 5.84 -3.59 -19.09
C VAL A 494 6.95 -2.67 -18.61
N VAL A 495 6.64 -1.42 -18.25
CA VAL A 495 7.66 -0.44 -17.85
C VAL A 495 8.22 -0.78 -16.46
N ASP A 496 7.37 -0.99 -15.46
CA ASP A 496 7.81 -1.24 -14.09
C ASP A 496 8.66 -2.53 -13.98
N PRO A 497 8.24 -3.68 -14.55
CA PRO A 497 9.08 -4.89 -14.55
C PRO A 497 10.39 -4.71 -15.34
N ALA A 498 10.37 -3.98 -16.46
CA ALA A 498 11.57 -3.74 -17.26
C ALA A 498 12.57 -2.83 -16.52
N ILE A 499 12.10 -1.79 -15.84
CA ILE A 499 12.95 -0.91 -15.00
C ILE A 499 13.53 -1.70 -13.84
N SER A 500 12.72 -2.48 -13.13
CA SER A 500 13.18 -3.33 -12.02
C SER A 500 14.30 -4.28 -12.47
N THR A 501 14.11 -4.94 -13.62
CA THR A 501 15.11 -5.83 -14.23
C THR A 501 16.41 -5.10 -14.59
N ILE A 502 16.33 -3.86 -15.06
CA ILE A 502 17.50 -3.03 -15.38
C ILE A 502 18.24 -2.59 -14.11
N LEU A 503 17.49 -2.19 -13.07
CA LEU A 503 18.05 -1.76 -11.78
C LEU A 503 18.75 -2.90 -11.03
N ALA A 504 18.36 -4.15 -11.29
CA ALA A 504 19.02 -5.32 -10.73
C ALA A 504 20.41 -5.62 -11.32
N ASP A 505 20.85 -4.90 -12.38
CA ASP A 505 22.21 -4.97 -12.96
C ASP A 505 22.79 -6.39 -13.08
N TYR A 506 22.17 -7.21 -13.94
CA TYR A 506 22.67 -8.56 -14.23
C TYR A 506 23.86 -8.53 -15.18
N GLU A 507 24.87 -9.35 -14.89
CA GLU A 507 26.00 -9.59 -15.79
C GLU A 507 25.48 -10.15 -17.12
N PRO A 508 25.79 -9.56 -18.30
CA PRO A 508 25.29 -10.06 -19.58
C PRO A 508 25.97 -11.36 -20.04
N VAL A 509 27.14 -11.69 -19.50
CA VAL A 509 27.85 -12.93 -19.78
C VAL A 509 27.43 -14.01 -18.77
N PRO A 510 26.91 -15.17 -19.21
CA PRO A 510 26.45 -16.21 -18.28
C PRO A 510 27.64 -16.85 -17.55
N VAL A 511 27.48 -16.96 -16.24
CA VAL A 511 28.42 -17.61 -15.34
C VAL A 511 27.96 -19.04 -15.02
N THR A 512 28.77 -19.79 -14.26
CA THR A 512 28.45 -21.19 -13.93
C THR A 512 27.74 -21.29 -12.59
N CYS A 513 26.51 -21.83 -12.61
CA CYS A 513 25.75 -22.22 -11.43
C CYS A 513 25.71 -23.74 -11.29
N VAL A 514 25.65 -24.21 -10.05
CA VAL A 514 25.50 -25.63 -9.69
C VAL A 514 24.41 -25.76 -8.63
N THR A 515 23.44 -26.65 -8.83
CA THR A 515 22.37 -26.91 -7.87
C THR A 515 22.90 -27.62 -6.63
N VAL A 516 22.59 -27.03 -5.47
CA VAL A 516 22.92 -27.55 -4.15
C VAL A 516 21.75 -28.26 -3.52
N ASP A 517 20.54 -27.69 -3.67
CA ASP A 517 19.35 -28.23 -3.05
C ASP A 517 18.10 -27.99 -3.91
N HIS A 518 17.16 -28.92 -3.83
CA HIS A 518 15.86 -28.84 -4.49
C HIS A 518 14.78 -29.34 -3.55
N VAL A 519 13.86 -28.44 -3.21
CA VAL A 519 12.68 -28.76 -2.41
C VAL A 519 11.42 -28.52 -3.24
N TYR A 520 10.51 -29.50 -3.23
CA TYR A 520 9.17 -29.36 -3.79
C TYR A 520 8.15 -29.36 -2.65
N THR A 521 7.42 -28.25 -2.49
CA THR A 521 6.36 -28.14 -1.50
C THR A 521 5.02 -27.78 -2.15
N GLU A 522 3.95 -28.22 -1.51
CA GLU A 522 2.58 -27.90 -1.88
C GLU A 522 1.86 -27.22 -0.69
N GLY A 523 0.96 -26.29 -0.99
CA GLY A 523 0.21 -25.51 -0.01
C GLY A 523 0.67 -24.05 0.15
N LEU A 524 -0.28 -23.16 0.44
CA LEU A 524 -0.04 -21.71 0.49
C LEU A 524 0.93 -21.29 1.61
N SER A 525 0.95 -22.02 2.74
CA SER A 525 1.82 -21.74 3.89
C SER A 525 3.24 -22.28 3.75
N ASN A 526 3.45 -23.35 2.98
CA ASN A 526 4.75 -24.02 2.80
C ASN A 526 5.57 -23.46 1.62
N CYS A 527 4.99 -22.55 0.84
CA CYS A 527 5.61 -21.92 -0.32
C CYS A 527 5.96 -20.45 -0.05
N SER A 528 6.99 -20.20 0.78
CA SER A 528 7.49 -18.83 1.03
C SER A 528 8.06 -18.17 -0.23
N TRP A 529 8.76 -18.95 -1.07
CA TRP A 529 9.25 -18.54 -2.38
C TRP A 529 9.22 -19.70 -3.38
N ALA A 530 9.36 -19.38 -4.67
CA ALA A 530 9.38 -20.34 -5.76
C ALA A 530 10.38 -19.90 -6.84
N SER A 531 11.20 -20.81 -7.34
CA SER A 531 12.12 -20.62 -8.46
C SER A 531 11.39 -20.37 -9.79
N CYS A 532 10.20 -20.92 -9.93
CA CYS A 532 9.35 -20.74 -11.10
C CYS A 532 7.88 -20.76 -10.68
N ARG A 533 7.10 -19.82 -11.20
CA ARG A 533 5.65 -19.74 -11.02
C ARG A 533 4.92 -19.58 -12.35
N GLU A 534 3.90 -20.41 -12.56
CA GLU A 534 2.96 -20.27 -13.67
C GLU A 534 1.88 -19.25 -13.27
N GLY A 535 2.00 -18.05 -13.84
CA GLY A 535 1.16 -16.90 -13.53
C GLY A 535 1.74 -16.00 -12.43
N CYS A 536 2.05 -14.75 -12.79
CA CYS A 536 2.63 -13.78 -11.85
C CYS A 536 1.61 -13.25 -10.83
N THR A 537 0.32 -13.35 -11.13
CA THR A 537 -0.79 -12.82 -10.30
C THR A 537 -1.50 -13.88 -9.45
N THR A 538 -1.25 -15.17 -9.67
CA THR A 538 -2.01 -16.30 -9.09
C THR A 538 -1.26 -16.99 -7.97
N ALA A 539 -1.78 -17.03 -6.73
CA ALA A 539 -1.06 -17.60 -5.58
C ALA A 539 -0.49 -19.01 -5.89
N ALA A 540 0.79 -19.23 -5.56
CA ALA A 540 1.46 -20.49 -5.88
C ALA A 540 1.04 -21.57 -4.87
N LEU A 541 0.26 -22.55 -5.33
CA LEU A 541 -0.12 -23.73 -4.54
C LEU A 541 0.94 -24.85 -4.60
N ARG A 542 1.85 -24.78 -5.57
CA ARG A 542 2.94 -25.73 -5.81
C ARG A 542 4.19 -24.93 -6.13
N CYS A 543 5.28 -25.15 -5.42
CA CYS A 543 6.52 -24.41 -5.65
C CYS A 543 7.73 -25.36 -5.67
N HIS A 544 8.61 -25.10 -6.63
CA HIS A 544 9.96 -25.66 -6.65
C HIS A 544 10.91 -24.61 -6.10
N GLN A 545 11.69 -24.97 -5.09
CA GLN A 545 12.71 -24.15 -4.46
C GLN A 545 14.07 -24.74 -4.82
N ILE A 546 14.80 -24.08 -5.73
CA ILE A 546 16.10 -24.53 -6.22
C ILE A 546 17.16 -23.57 -5.70
N LEU A 547 18.08 -24.09 -4.90
CA LEU A 547 19.24 -23.36 -4.39
C LEU A 547 20.49 -23.73 -5.17
N VAL A 548 21.30 -22.73 -5.50
CA VAL A 548 22.48 -22.92 -6.34
C VAL A 548 23.69 -22.18 -5.76
N ASN A 549 24.87 -22.74 -6.00
CA ASN A 549 26.15 -22.05 -5.82
C ASN A 549 26.63 -21.58 -7.18
N TYR A 550 27.19 -20.38 -7.24
CA TYR A 550 27.75 -19.88 -8.49
C TYR A 550 29.19 -19.38 -8.32
N THR A 551 29.92 -19.41 -9.42
CA THR A 551 31.24 -18.80 -9.55
C THR A 551 31.16 -17.72 -10.61
N LYS A 552 31.99 -16.68 -10.53
CA LYS A 552 32.06 -15.62 -11.55
C LYS A 552 32.78 -16.07 -12.83
N LEU A 553 33.20 -17.33 -12.90
CA LEU A 553 33.79 -17.92 -14.10
C LEU A 553 32.73 -18.08 -15.20
N PRO A 554 32.95 -17.52 -16.40
CA PRO A 554 32.05 -17.68 -17.53
C PRO A 554 31.83 -19.15 -17.87
N PHE A 555 30.59 -19.54 -18.17
CA PHE A 555 30.23 -20.94 -18.41
C PHE A 555 31.02 -21.60 -19.56
N HIS A 556 31.34 -20.84 -20.59
CA HIS A 556 32.14 -21.34 -21.72
C HIS A 556 33.59 -21.65 -21.34
N GLU A 557 34.15 -20.97 -20.33
CA GLU A 557 35.49 -21.28 -19.81
C GLU A 557 35.45 -22.50 -18.89
N TRP A 558 34.39 -22.60 -18.09
CA TRP A 558 34.13 -23.78 -17.24
C TRP A 558 34.04 -25.07 -18.06
N GLN A 559 33.35 -25.06 -19.19
CA GLN A 559 33.25 -26.23 -20.07
C GLN A 559 34.60 -26.69 -20.64
N LYS A 560 35.58 -25.78 -20.73
CA LYS A 560 36.94 -26.10 -21.22
C LYS A 560 37.89 -26.53 -20.12
N ALA A 561 37.57 -26.20 -18.88
CA ALA A 561 38.39 -26.50 -17.72
C ALA A 561 37.92 -27.82 -17.08
N ASN A 562 38.83 -28.77 -16.90
CA ASN A 562 38.56 -29.98 -16.11
C ASN A 562 38.61 -29.64 -14.61
N ILE A 563 37.57 -28.96 -14.12
CA ILE A 563 37.50 -28.50 -12.73
C ILE A 563 36.79 -29.55 -11.87
N ASN A 564 37.43 -29.95 -10.76
CA ASN A 564 36.84 -30.86 -9.77
C ASN A 564 35.88 -30.10 -8.85
N LEU A 565 34.60 -30.46 -8.84
CA LEU A 565 33.53 -29.78 -8.09
C LEU A 565 33.79 -29.63 -6.57
N GLU A 566 34.54 -30.57 -5.99
CA GLU A 566 34.79 -30.64 -4.54
C GLU A 566 35.89 -29.69 -4.04
N SER A 567 36.74 -29.16 -4.93
CA SER A 567 37.85 -28.26 -4.58
C SER A 567 37.62 -26.79 -4.97
N ILE A 568 36.39 -26.45 -5.34
CA ILE A 568 36.04 -25.12 -5.86
C ILE A 568 35.59 -24.24 -4.72
N GLU A 569 36.23 -23.09 -4.59
CA GLU A 569 35.75 -22.01 -3.74
C GLU A 569 34.64 -21.27 -4.48
N TRP A 570 33.43 -21.31 -3.92
CA TRP A 570 32.26 -20.64 -4.48
C TRP A 570 32.32 -19.14 -4.18
N ASP A 571 32.03 -18.28 -5.16
CA ASP A 571 31.92 -16.84 -4.93
C ASP A 571 30.76 -16.52 -3.99
N VAL A 572 29.61 -17.17 -4.22
CA VAL A 572 28.42 -17.09 -3.36
C VAL A 572 27.73 -18.45 -3.36
N GLY A 573 27.36 -18.91 -2.16
CA GLY A 573 26.66 -20.18 -1.95
C GLY A 573 25.19 -20.00 -1.54
N GLU A 574 24.40 -21.07 -1.73
CA GLU A 574 23.00 -21.20 -1.29
C GLU A 574 22.10 -20.06 -1.79
N THR A 575 22.29 -19.65 -3.04
CA THR A 575 21.54 -18.54 -3.64
C THR A 575 20.25 -19.00 -4.29
N ARG A 576 19.23 -18.13 -4.29
CA ARG A 576 17.92 -18.44 -4.87
C ARG A 576 18.01 -18.38 -6.39
N PHE A 577 17.64 -19.47 -7.06
CA PHE A 577 17.60 -19.55 -8.51
C PHE A 577 16.20 -19.33 -9.04
N TYR A 578 16.04 -18.37 -9.95
CA TYR A 578 14.77 -18.03 -10.57
C TYR A 578 14.79 -18.25 -12.09
N ILE A 579 13.62 -18.52 -12.68
CA ILE A 579 13.48 -18.65 -14.13
C ILE A 579 13.81 -17.34 -14.88
N ASN A 580 13.42 -16.21 -14.31
CA ASN A 580 13.66 -14.84 -14.76
C ASN A 580 13.69 -13.91 -13.53
N THR A 581 13.89 -12.61 -13.74
CA THR A 581 13.92 -11.59 -12.68
C THR A 581 12.67 -11.57 -11.80
N GLU A 582 11.50 -11.75 -12.39
CA GLU A 582 10.21 -11.78 -11.68
C GLU A 582 9.92 -13.15 -11.00
N GLY A 583 10.67 -14.20 -11.33
CA GLY A 583 10.44 -15.56 -10.88
C GLY A 583 9.17 -16.24 -11.42
N CYS A 584 8.51 -15.66 -12.42
CA CYS A 584 7.21 -16.12 -12.92
C CYS A 584 7.02 -15.89 -14.42
N GLY A 585 6.07 -16.61 -15.02
CA GLY A 585 5.60 -16.37 -16.39
C GLY A 585 4.39 -17.22 -16.76
N TYR A 586 3.92 -17.09 -17.99
CA TYR A 586 2.68 -17.74 -18.45
C TYR A 586 2.97 -18.83 -19.51
N PRO A 587 2.26 -19.98 -19.47
CA PRO A 587 2.31 -20.98 -20.54
C PRO A 587 1.90 -20.39 -21.89
N PRO A 588 2.51 -20.79 -23.03
CA PRO A 588 3.52 -21.85 -23.18
C PRO A 588 4.97 -21.38 -22.98
N ARG A 589 5.21 -20.09 -22.70
CA ARG A 589 6.58 -19.54 -22.58
C ARG A 589 7.31 -20.04 -21.33
N VAL A 590 6.55 -20.26 -20.26
CA VAL A 590 7.03 -20.78 -18.99
C VAL A 590 6.24 -22.04 -18.63
N ASN A 591 6.97 -23.12 -18.37
CA ASN A 591 6.47 -24.38 -17.84
C ASN A 591 7.35 -24.75 -16.65
N CYS A 592 6.81 -24.67 -15.44
CA CYS A 592 7.61 -24.83 -14.23
C CYS A 592 8.00 -26.28 -13.96
N THR A 593 7.21 -27.23 -14.45
CA THR A 593 7.53 -28.66 -14.33
C THR A 593 8.74 -29.02 -15.19
N GLU A 594 8.81 -28.46 -16.40
CA GLU A 594 9.94 -28.65 -17.31
C GLU A 594 11.18 -27.90 -16.83
N PHE A 595 11.00 -26.67 -16.36
CA PHE A 595 12.07 -25.88 -15.75
C PHE A 595 12.70 -26.60 -14.55
N ALA A 596 11.89 -27.11 -13.62
CA ALA A 596 12.40 -27.85 -12.47
C ALA A 596 13.17 -29.08 -12.92
N LYS A 597 12.63 -29.89 -13.84
CA LYS A 597 13.35 -31.07 -14.37
C LYS A 597 14.70 -30.74 -15.00
N GLN A 598 14.83 -29.58 -15.63
CA GLN A 598 16.08 -29.16 -16.26
C GLN A 598 17.16 -28.73 -15.26
N TYR A 599 16.76 -28.05 -14.17
CA TYR A 599 17.70 -27.39 -13.25
C TYR A 599 17.74 -27.99 -11.83
N SER A 600 16.87 -28.97 -11.49
CA SER A 600 16.84 -29.60 -10.17
C SER A 600 17.89 -30.69 -9.97
N ALA A 601 18.64 -31.06 -11.00
CA ALA A 601 19.66 -32.09 -10.89
C ALA A 601 20.82 -31.61 -10.01
N LEU A 602 21.02 -32.27 -8.88
CA LEU A 602 22.08 -31.95 -7.92
C LEU A 602 23.46 -32.06 -8.59
N HIS A 603 24.33 -31.12 -8.28
CA HIS A 603 25.73 -31.09 -8.74
C HIS A 603 25.94 -30.97 -10.26
N THR A 604 24.90 -30.65 -11.05
CA THR A 604 25.06 -30.40 -12.48
C THR A 604 25.34 -28.91 -12.75
N PRO A 605 26.43 -28.56 -13.47
CA PRO A 605 26.72 -27.18 -13.83
C PRO A 605 25.91 -26.71 -15.04
N PHE A 606 25.36 -25.49 -14.96
CA PHE A 606 24.60 -24.86 -16.04
C PHE A 606 24.84 -23.34 -16.10
N PRO A 607 24.58 -22.69 -17.25
CA PRO A 607 24.72 -21.24 -17.38
C PRO A 607 23.62 -20.51 -16.62
N CYS A 608 24.00 -19.46 -15.89
CA CYS A 608 23.09 -18.58 -15.15
C CYS A 608 23.61 -17.14 -15.17
N TYR A 609 22.75 -16.18 -14.83
CA TYR A 609 23.09 -14.77 -14.75
C TYR A 609 22.94 -14.30 -13.31
N TYR A 610 23.99 -13.71 -12.75
CA TYR A 610 23.97 -13.18 -11.39
C TYR A 610 23.78 -11.66 -11.40
N SER A 611 23.11 -11.16 -10.38
CA SER A 611 22.93 -9.72 -10.16
C SER A 611 24.15 -9.15 -9.44
N ARG A 612 24.71 -8.05 -9.96
CA ARG A 612 25.81 -7.32 -9.28
C ARG A 612 25.30 -6.52 -8.09
N THR A 613 24.02 -6.13 -8.10
CA THR A 613 23.36 -5.41 -7.00
C THR A 613 22.86 -6.35 -5.91
N TYR A 614 22.33 -7.52 -6.27
CA TYR A 614 21.73 -8.51 -5.38
C TYR A 614 22.45 -9.87 -5.50
N PRO A 615 23.58 -10.07 -4.80
CA PRO A 615 24.42 -11.27 -4.95
C PRO A 615 23.71 -12.58 -4.55
N ASN A 616 22.62 -12.52 -3.78
CA ASN A 616 21.85 -13.69 -3.34
C ASN A 616 20.81 -14.17 -4.36
N THR A 617 20.80 -13.59 -5.58
CA THR A 617 19.80 -13.91 -6.61
C THR A 617 20.46 -14.18 -7.96
N VAL A 618 20.04 -15.26 -8.60
CA VAL A 618 20.52 -15.69 -9.91
C VAL A 618 19.35 -16.12 -10.79
N VAL A 619 19.44 -15.83 -12.08
CA VAL A 619 18.35 -16.08 -13.04
C VAL A 619 18.80 -16.98 -14.19
N ALA A 620 17.89 -17.83 -14.67
CA ALA A 620 18.15 -18.75 -15.78
C ALA A 620 18.16 -18.05 -17.14
N ARG A 621 17.24 -17.09 -17.33
CA ARG A 621 17.07 -16.36 -18.59
C ARG A 621 17.14 -14.87 -18.34
N TYR A 622 18.07 -14.21 -19.02
CA TYR A 622 18.21 -12.76 -19.01
C TYR A 622 18.52 -12.26 -20.42
N SER A 623 17.79 -11.22 -20.85
CA SER A 623 17.93 -10.61 -22.17
C SER A 623 17.79 -9.10 -22.05
N TRP A 624 18.93 -8.41 -21.94
CA TRP A 624 18.96 -6.94 -21.86
C TRP A 624 18.33 -6.27 -23.09
N GLU A 625 18.66 -6.75 -24.29
CA GLU A 625 18.22 -6.17 -25.56
C GLU A 625 16.70 -6.23 -25.74
N ASP A 626 16.08 -7.37 -25.42
CA ASP A 626 14.63 -7.53 -25.53
C ASP A 626 13.89 -6.66 -24.50
N ASN A 627 14.37 -6.62 -23.26
CA ASN A 627 13.77 -5.80 -22.20
C ASN A 627 13.86 -4.31 -22.54
N LEU A 628 15.02 -3.84 -23.01
CA LEU A 628 15.22 -2.47 -23.46
C LEU A 628 14.34 -2.14 -24.68
N ARG A 629 14.26 -3.05 -25.66
CA ARG A 629 13.41 -2.87 -26.84
C ARG A 629 11.94 -2.77 -26.48
N HIS A 630 11.44 -3.64 -25.58
CA HIS A 630 10.06 -3.59 -25.12
C HIS A 630 9.76 -2.31 -24.33
N LEU A 631 10.69 -1.86 -23.48
CA LEU A 631 10.60 -0.59 -22.76
C LEU A 631 10.55 0.62 -23.71
N ILE A 632 11.44 0.67 -24.70
CA ILE A 632 11.49 1.77 -25.67
C ILE A 632 10.22 1.78 -26.52
N LEU A 633 9.75 0.63 -27.02
CA LEU A 633 8.53 0.55 -27.82
C LEU A 633 7.28 0.95 -27.02
N SER A 634 7.18 0.53 -25.76
CA SER A 634 6.04 0.86 -24.89
C SER A 634 5.97 2.36 -24.53
N LEU A 635 7.11 3.04 -24.46
CA LEU A 635 7.20 4.49 -24.29
C LEU A 635 6.97 5.25 -25.60
N ILE A 636 7.63 4.88 -26.70
CA ILE A 636 7.63 5.68 -27.93
C ILE A 636 6.31 5.55 -28.69
N VAL A 637 5.78 4.33 -28.88
CA VAL A 637 4.63 4.10 -29.78
C VAL A 637 3.39 4.87 -29.33
N PRO A 638 2.95 4.81 -28.06
CA PRO A 638 1.77 5.55 -27.61
C PRO A 638 1.97 7.07 -27.64
N ASN A 639 3.16 7.55 -27.25
CA ASN A 639 3.46 9.00 -27.21
C ASN A 639 3.54 9.61 -28.63
N VAL A 640 4.10 8.90 -29.60
CA VAL A 640 4.15 9.35 -30.99
C VAL A 640 2.76 9.34 -31.62
N LEU A 641 1.97 8.28 -31.43
CA LEU A 641 0.59 8.21 -31.92
C LEU A 641 -0.28 9.33 -31.33
N PHE A 642 -0.13 9.60 -30.03
CA PHE A 642 -0.80 10.71 -29.38
C PHE A 642 -0.37 12.08 -29.95
N GLY A 643 0.94 12.32 -30.05
CA GLY A 643 1.49 13.58 -30.54
C GLY A 643 1.10 13.87 -31.99
N VAL A 644 1.13 12.86 -32.87
CA VAL A 644 0.68 12.99 -34.26
C VAL A 644 -0.81 13.26 -34.33
N SER A 645 -1.62 12.52 -33.56
CA SER A 645 -3.07 12.70 -33.55
C SER A 645 -3.49 14.09 -33.10
N ILE A 646 -2.91 14.60 -32.01
CA ILE A 646 -3.16 15.96 -31.52
C ILE A 646 -2.59 17.01 -32.47
N GLY A 647 -1.41 16.78 -33.04
CA GLY A 647 -0.79 17.72 -33.98
C GLY A 647 -1.65 17.97 -35.21
N VAL A 648 -2.21 16.92 -35.81
CA VAL A 648 -3.11 17.02 -36.97
C VAL A 648 -4.43 17.70 -36.59
N LEU A 649 -5.03 17.33 -35.45
CA LEU A 649 -6.25 17.99 -34.97
C LEU A 649 -6.02 19.47 -34.67
N SER A 650 -4.91 19.82 -34.02
CA SER A 650 -4.55 21.21 -33.73
C SER A 650 -4.33 22.01 -35.00
N TYR A 651 -3.68 21.41 -36.01
CA TYR A 651 -3.49 22.06 -37.31
C TYR A 651 -4.82 22.32 -38.04
N TRP A 652 -5.78 21.40 -37.98
CA TRP A 652 -7.08 21.54 -38.66
C TRP A 652 -8.08 22.45 -37.93
N TYR A 653 -8.06 22.50 -36.60
CA TYR A 653 -9.06 23.20 -35.81
C TYR A 653 -8.55 24.47 -35.11
N CYS A 654 -7.23 24.73 -35.08
CA CYS A 654 -6.69 25.96 -34.48
C CYS A 654 -6.60 27.11 -35.51
N PRO A 655 -7.40 28.18 -35.36
CA PRO A 655 -7.44 29.30 -36.32
C PRO A 655 -6.14 30.12 -36.36
N GLY A 656 -5.26 29.98 -35.36
CA GLY A 656 -3.96 30.66 -35.29
C GLY A 656 -2.85 30.02 -36.14
N CYS A 657 -2.89 28.70 -36.36
CA CYS A 657 -1.83 27.99 -37.09
C CYS A 657 -1.99 28.08 -38.61
N ASN A 658 -3.20 28.36 -39.12
CA ASN A 658 -3.46 28.50 -40.56
C ASN A 658 -3.26 29.94 -41.08
N ARG A 659 -2.96 30.91 -40.20
CA ARG A 659 -2.74 32.34 -40.55
C ARG A 659 -1.26 32.74 -40.59
N GLY A 660 -0.42 31.89 -41.17
CA GLY A 660 1.00 32.21 -41.43
C GLY A 660 1.25 33.21 -42.57
N ARG A 661 0.25 33.97 -43.04
CA ARG A 661 0.44 35.03 -44.04
C ARG A 661 -0.70 36.05 -44.02
N CYS A 662 -0.60 37.06 -43.14
CA CYS A 662 -1.05 38.42 -43.41
C CYS A 662 -0.38 39.37 -42.40
N PRO A 663 0.10 40.55 -42.83
CA PRO A 663 0.74 41.49 -41.94
C PRO A 663 -0.27 42.08 -40.97
N ILE A 664 0.22 42.36 -39.77
CA ILE A 664 -0.45 42.93 -38.62
C ILE A 664 -1.27 44.16 -39.03
N ASP A 665 -2.58 44.14 -38.84
CA ASP A 665 -3.36 45.37 -38.70
C ASP A 665 -3.61 45.61 -37.20
N LYS A 666 -2.87 46.57 -36.65
CA LYS A 666 -3.03 47.04 -35.27
C LYS A 666 -4.22 47.99 -35.23
N THR A 667 -5.44 47.50 -35.22
CA THR A 667 -6.59 48.29 -34.73
C THR A 667 -7.76 47.38 -34.36
N SER A 668 -7.88 47.08 -33.07
CA SER A 668 -9.14 46.90 -32.32
C SER A 668 -8.87 46.01 -31.09
N TYR A 669 -8.17 46.60 -30.11
CA TYR A 669 -8.27 46.20 -28.71
C TYR A 669 -8.36 47.47 -27.89
N GLY A 670 -9.61 47.91 -27.76
CA GLY A 670 -10.11 49.00 -26.93
C GLY A 670 -11.61 48.99 -27.22
N GLU A 671 -12.53 48.74 -26.31
CA GLU A 671 -12.51 48.79 -24.86
C GLU A 671 -13.56 47.80 -24.33
N LYS A 672 -13.30 47.14 -23.21
CA LYS A 672 -14.34 46.69 -22.29
C LYS A 672 -13.92 47.07 -20.89
N PHE A 673 -14.39 48.22 -20.42
CA PHE A 673 -14.63 48.46 -19.00
C PHE A 673 -15.96 49.21 -18.88
N ASN A 674 -16.95 48.54 -18.30
CA ASN A 674 -18.17 49.19 -17.84
C ASN A 674 -17.79 50.10 -16.66
N SER A 675 -18.12 51.39 -16.76
CA SER A 675 -18.18 52.30 -15.61
C SER A 675 -19.46 52.04 -14.82
N LYS A 676 -19.31 51.83 -13.51
CA LYS A 676 -20.30 52.20 -12.51
C LYS A 676 -19.55 53.08 -11.51
N ASP A 677 -19.83 54.38 -11.57
CA ASP A 677 -19.86 55.34 -10.47
C ASP A 677 -20.20 56.71 -11.06
N GLU A 678 -21.50 56.94 -11.27
CA GLU A 678 -22.32 58.12 -10.90
C GLU A 678 -23.78 57.91 -11.32
#